data_AF-A0A256HMK2-F1
#
_entry.id   AF-A0A256HMK2-F1
#
_cell.length_a   1.000
_cell.length_b   1.000
_cell.length_c   1.000
_cell.angle_alpha   90.00
_cell.angle_beta   90.00
_cell.angle_gamma   90.00
#
_symmetry.space_group_name_H-M   'P 1'
#
loop_
_entity.id
_entity.type
_entity.pdbx_description
1 polymer ?
#
loop_
_entity_poly.entity_id
_entity_poly.type
_entity_poly.pdbx_seq_one_letter_code
_entity_poly.pdbx_strand_id
1 'polypeptide(L)'
;MPESVTSSGSPVELIQSASQTERDIHKELVFDNIEFLIDTLTAAHTRKQRMPPVGCVGATPERLARKRDGRSETCRYTAIERGSHRDDSLCFCEDPLSGSDDPLDAVAAVVLAGPVESPAQRFFERWPREAVRALREQHGDWADIRSLQKDTLSAALGKFGRGKGISSERVSRLQQLLSAVEKAHYTDGVTLKEFSRVQYRTYVDFFTEIRGIQEGDAWWLLQTAFDKPVWPVDQQVDELLCSLGLIDPADIQREVGRRRKLEDKLIDRQIAPLYRALATHAITAGGDVCGETCEIRKFLLTHRLRHQQRDRDGPTAVDLFAGAGGLSSGLRQTEFDVRWAIDIDPDSVATYRLNHPEIPHEDVVCGDVQEIDLAQQIRETVGRPDILVGGPPCQSLSQAGYRSRRAGDEDYSILDDDRTTLYTQYVQTVEELRPKVIVMENVEGMINEVGDTGVRVIDWVIEDLELLDETGLGYDVEYRVQDMTELGIPQKRERVLLFGVRKDLVEQNSSNAAELLDEIPVEDETYSIQQGLSGLPRLRRGEGGKVLSKVGRGSKSDYVNTHRLNSGTSLCFNHLAREHPMEKDRILFDEALEPGDTGWDVKYGSDGEYAEYIEYDVGTAEEQRFGDKYRMLRWSKPAPTIVAHLAKDANGYVLPDFYEHAYSDEERSDPSRNRGITPREAARLQSFSDEYIFLGSFTSWFRQIGNAVPPVAGKRIGQVIEPVVTNSEQPTLKTDTSPANEAVSDD
;
A
#
# COMPACT_ATOMS: atom_id res chain seq x y z
N MET A 1 25.83 -23.12 11.36
CA MET A 1 24.90 -22.19 12.03
C MET A 1 25.65 -20.90 12.27
N PRO A 2 25.46 -19.85 11.45
CA PRO A 2 25.89 -18.51 11.86
C PRO A 2 25.02 -18.07 13.05
N GLU A 3 25.64 -17.37 13.99
CA GLU A 3 25.07 -16.91 15.25
C GLU A 3 23.84 -16.00 15.06
N SER A 4 22.92 -16.03 16.03
CA SER A 4 21.73 -15.19 16.09
C SER A 4 22.11 -13.71 16.14
N VAL A 5 21.93 -13.01 15.01
CA VAL A 5 22.08 -11.56 14.94
C VAL A 5 20.88 -10.95 15.65
N THR A 6 21.12 -10.29 16.78
CA THR A 6 20.12 -9.49 17.50
C THR A 6 19.55 -8.41 16.58
N SER A 7 18.36 -7.88 16.89
CA SER A 7 17.66 -6.78 16.20
C SER A 7 18.46 -5.46 15.98
N SER A 8 19.74 -5.47 16.36
CA SER A 8 20.77 -4.44 16.22
C SER A 8 21.76 -4.68 15.06
N GLY A 9 21.56 -5.71 14.24
CA GLY A 9 22.41 -5.97 13.07
C GLY A 9 22.42 -4.80 12.09
N SER A 10 23.58 -4.50 11.50
CA SER A 10 23.69 -3.50 10.45
C SER A 10 22.79 -3.89 9.26
N PRO A 11 22.26 -2.93 8.47
CA PRO A 11 21.48 -3.24 7.27
C PRO A 11 22.15 -4.29 6.37
N VAL A 12 23.47 -4.18 6.21
CA VAL A 12 24.32 -5.09 5.44
C VAL A 12 24.23 -6.53 5.96
N GLU A 13 24.43 -6.74 7.26
CA GLU A 13 24.39 -8.08 7.87
C GLU A 13 23.01 -8.72 7.75
N LEU A 14 21.95 -7.92 7.98
CA LEU A 14 20.57 -8.39 7.83
C LEU A 14 20.32 -8.88 6.41
N ILE A 15 20.64 -8.08 5.40
CA ILE A 15 20.38 -8.44 3.99
C ILE A 15 21.22 -9.64 3.56
N GLN A 16 22.45 -9.78 4.06
CA GLN A 16 23.28 -10.95 3.80
C GLN A 16 22.70 -12.25 4.39
N SER A 17 21.89 -12.14 5.45
CA SER A 17 21.21 -13.30 6.06
C SER A 17 19.94 -13.74 5.31
N ALA A 18 19.40 -12.89 4.43
CA ALA A 18 18.17 -13.18 3.70
C ALA A 18 18.38 -14.22 2.58
N SER A 19 17.38 -15.08 2.37
CA SER A 19 17.40 -16.04 1.25
C SER A 19 17.45 -15.29 -0.10
N GLN A 20 17.90 -15.98 -1.15
CA GLN A 20 17.91 -15.39 -2.50
C GLN A 20 16.48 -15.12 -2.98
N THR A 21 15.57 -16.08 -2.74
CA THR A 21 14.14 -15.97 -3.03
C THR A 21 13.52 -14.76 -2.36
N GLU A 22 13.77 -14.56 -1.06
CA GLU A 22 13.27 -13.42 -0.28
C GLU A 22 13.69 -12.08 -0.90
N ARG A 23 14.97 -11.97 -1.28
CA ARG A 23 15.52 -10.76 -1.90
C ARG A 23 14.93 -10.50 -3.28
N ASP A 24 14.76 -11.55 -4.08
CA ASP A 24 14.26 -11.42 -5.45
C ASP A 24 12.78 -11.02 -5.48
N ILE A 25 11.92 -11.66 -4.66
CA ILE A 25 10.50 -11.30 -4.55
C ILE A 25 10.34 -9.89 -3.97
N HIS A 26 11.14 -9.53 -2.95
CA HIS A 26 11.10 -8.19 -2.39
C HIS A 26 11.46 -7.14 -3.45
N LYS A 27 12.50 -7.40 -4.23
CA LYS A 27 12.96 -6.51 -5.29
C LYS A 27 11.87 -6.32 -6.34
N GLU A 28 11.23 -7.40 -6.80
CA GLU A 28 10.09 -7.35 -7.72
C GLU A 28 8.95 -6.48 -7.15
N LEU A 29 8.55 -6.71 -5.89
CA LEU A 29 7.52 -5.92 -5.21
C LEU A 29 7.84 -4.43 -5.20
N VAL A 30 9.10 -4.04 -4.92
CA VAL A 30 9.52 -2.64 -4.91
C VAL A 30 9.52 -2.05 -6.32
N PHE A 31 9.95 -2.79 -7.34
CA PHE A 31 9.94 -2.31 -8.74
C PHE A 31 8.53 -2.12 -9.27
N ASP A 32 7.64 -3.08 -9.05
CA ASP A 32 6.24 -3.01 -9.49
C ASP A 32 5.47 -1.86 -8.81
N ASN A 33 5.93 -1.44 -7.64
CA ASN A 33 5.28 -0.40 -6.82
C ASN A 33 6.17 0.83 -6.59
N ILE A 34 7.18 1.05 -7.45
CA ILE A 34 8.17 2.12 -7.32
C ILE A 34 7.53 3.51 -7.28
N GLU A 35 6.45 3.73 -8.05
CA GLU A 35 5.71 4.99 -8.03
C GLU A 35 5.09 5.26 -6.66
N PHE A 36 4.53 4.24 -6.01
CA PHE A 36 3.94 4.37 -4.69
C PHE A 36 5.00 4.71 -3.63
N LEU A 37 6.18 4.06 -3.72
CA LEU A 37 7.32 4.38 -2.86
C LEU A 37 7.79 5.82 -3.05
N ILE A 38 7.93 6.29 -4.30
CA ILE A 38 8.28 7.69 -4.61
C ILE A 38 7.25 8.66 -4.03
N ASP A 39 5.96 8.38 -4.21
CA ASP A 39 4.87 9.22 -3.69
C ASP A 39 4.90 9.25 -2.15
N THR A 40 5.21 8.12 -1.50
CA THR A 40 5.34 8.01 -0.03
C THR A 40 6.54 8.77 0.50
N LEU A 41 7.72 8.61 -0.11
CA LEU A 41 8.94 9.36 0.21
C LEU A 41 8.70 10.86 0.12
N THR A 42 8.06 11.27 -0.97
CA THR A 42 7.72 12.68 -1.25
C THR A 42 6.77 13.22 -0.18
N ALA A 43 5.66 12.53 0.09
CA ALA A 43 4.68 12.97 1.08
C ALA A 43 5.25 13.00 2.51
N ALA A 44 6.06 12.02 2.87
CA ALA A 44 6.76 11.97 4.16
C ALA A 44 7.70 13.17 4.33
N HIS A 45 8.43 13.53 3.28
CA HIS A 45 9.31 14.70 3.27
C HIS A 45 8.51 16.00 3.39
N THR A 46 7.52 16.20 2.52
CA THR A 46 6.62 17.36 2.55
C THR A 46 6.06 17.58 3.94
N ARG A 47 5.61 16.53 4.60
CA ARG A 47 5.07 16.62 5.95
C ARG A 47 6.11 17.02 7.00
N LYS A 48 7.28 16.34 7.03
CA LYS A 48 8.30 16.56 8.07
C LYS A 48 8.95 17.94 7.96
N GLN A 49 9.23 18.38 6.74
CA GLN A 49 9.97 19.61 6.48
C GLN A 49 9.08 20.79 6.12
N ARG A 50 7.78 20.56 5.86
CA ARG A 50 6.85 21.53 5.28
C ARG A 50 7.37 22.13 3.98
N MET A 51 8.16 21.34 3.26
CA MET A 51 8.77 21.71 2.00
C MET A 51 8.73 20.50 1.07
N PRO A 52 8.42 20.69 -0.22
CA PRO A 52 8.52 19.65 -1.25
C PRO A 52 9.98 19.20 -1.48
N PRO A 53 10.19 17.99 -2.05
CA PRO A 53 11.52 17.50 -2.34
C PRO A 53 12.24 18.40 -3.34
N VAL A 54 13.55 18.48 -3.17
CA VAL A 54 14.45 19.26 -4.02
C VAL A 54 14.66 18.54 -5.36
N GLY A 55 14.46 19.28 -6.46
CA GLY A 55 14.32 18.74 -7.80
C GLY A 55 12.96 18.07 -8.00
N CYS A 56 12.35 18.24 -9.18
CA CYS A 56 11.11 17.57 -9.50
C CYS A 56 11.37 16.05 -9.60
N VAL A 57 10.99 15.30 -8.55
CA VAL A 57 11.17 13.85 -8.47
C VAL A 57 10.67 13.16 -9.74
N GLY A 58 9.48 13.49 -10.23
CA GLY A 58 8.95 12.92 -11.48
C GLY A 58 9.25 13.70 -12.76
N ALA A 59 10.23 14.61 -12.80
CA ALA A 59 10.60 15.30 -14.03
C ALA A 59 11.18 14.31 -15.05
N THR A 60 10.53 14.27 -16.21
CA THR A 60 11.15 13.90 -17.49
C THR A 60 11.22 15.16 -18.34
N PRO A 61 12.06 15.22 -19.40
CA PRO A 61 12.07 16.35 -20.32
C PRO A 61 10.68 16.68 -20.90
N GLU A 62 9.83 15.67 -21.16
CA GLU A 62 8.44 15.93 -21.62
C GLU A 62 7.54 16.52 -20.53
N ARG A 63 7.64 16.05 -19.28
CA ARG A 63 6.85 16.59 -18.15
C ARG A 63 7.27 18.01 -17.78
N LEU A 64 8.56 18.32 -17.90
CA LEU A 64 9.09 19.68 -17.75
C LEU A 64 8.65 20.60 -18.90
N ALA A 65 8.62 20.09 -20.14
CA ALA A 65 8.20 20.86 -21.31
C ALA A 65 6.70 21.20 -21.30
N ARG A 66 5.82 20.25 -20.97
CA ARG A 66 4.37 20.49 -20.89
C ARG A 66 3.97 21.52 -19.83
N LYS A 67 4.78 21.64 -18.77
CA LYS A 67 4.61 22.62 -17.70
C LYS A 67 4.88 24.07 -18.12
N ARG A 68 5.72 24.27 -19.15
CA ARG A 68 6.11 25.59 -19.67
C ARG A 68 5.08 26.19 -20.62
N ASP A 69 4.24 25.35 -21.24
CA ASP A 69 3.27 25.78 -22.26
C ASP A 69 1.93 26.28 -21.71
N GLY A 70 1.78 26.43 -20.38
CA GLY A 70 0.55 26.97 -19.75
C GLY A 70 -0.72 26.14 -19.99
N ARG A 71 -0.63 25.01 -20.70
CA ARG A 71 -1.69 24.01 -20.80
C ARG A 71 -1.61 23.19 -19.53
N SER A 72 -2.61 23.32 -18.67
CA SER A 72 -2.66 22.64 -17.37
C SER A 72 -2.79 21.12 -17.54
N GLU A 73 -1.68 20.44 -17.81
CA GLU A 73 -1.53 19.08 -17.31
C GLU A 73 -1.13 19.18 -15.85
N THR A 74 -2.10 18.89 -14.98
CA THR A 74 -1.96 18.85 -13.53
C THR A 74 -0.71 18.05 -13.17
N CYS A 75 0.26 18.70 -12.51
CA CYS A 75 1.39 17.97 -11.96
C CYS A 75 0.83 16.87 -11.05
N ARG A 76 1.18 15.60 -11.29
CA ARG A 76 0.60 14.48 -10.52
C ARG A 76 0.82 14.59 -9.00
N TYR A 77 1.87 15.32 -8.60
CA TYR A 77 2.22 15.57 -7.20
C TYR A 77 1.51 16.79 -6.59
N THR A 78 0.74 17.56 -7.36
CA THR A 78 -0.04 18.71 -6.82
C THR A 78 -1.13 18.27 -5.84
N ALA A 79 -1.53 16.99 -5.87
CA ALA A 79 -2.50 16.41 -4.94
C ALA A 79 -1.96 16.26 -3.50
N ILE A 80 -0.64 16.30 -3.31
CA ILE A 80 -0.02 16.08 -1.99
C ILE A 80 -0.27 17.25 -1.03
N GLU A 81 -0.68 18.44 -1.51
CA GLU A 81 -0.98 19.62 -0.67
C GLU A 81 -2.08 20.55 -1.23
N ARG A 82 -3.31 20.07 -1.47
CA ARG A 82 -4.46 21.01 -1.56
C ARG A 82 -4.84 21.53 -0.17
N GLY A 83 -4.05 22.46 0.34
CA GLY A 83 -4.43 23.45 1.36
C GLY A 83 -4.83 24.74 0.66
N SER A 84 -6.04 25.22 0.90
CA SER A 84 -6.62 26.46 0.39
C SER A 84 -5.65 27.64 0.23
N HIS A 85 -5.18 27.93 -0.99
CA HIS A 85 -4.94 29.27 -1.52
C HIS A 85 -4.85 29.19 -3.05
N ARG A 86 -5.61 30.07 -3.73
CA ARG A 86 -5.65 30.18 -5.19
C ARG A 86 -4.37 30.85 -5.67
N ASP A 87 -3.52 30.12 -6.38
CA ASP A 87 -2.77 30.65 -7.51
C ASP A 87 -2.44 29.51 -8.49
N ASP A 88 -3.14 29.44 -9.62
CA ASP A 88 -3.12 28.33 -10.59
C ASP A 88 -1.89 28.33 -11.53
N SER A 89 -0.84 29.10 -11.22
CA SER A 89 0.26 29.36 -12.15
C SER A 89 1.65 28.93 -11.67
N LEU A 90 1.81 28.47 -10.43
CA LEU A 90 3.12 28.14 -9.86
C LEU A 90 3.25 26.67 -9.49
N CYS A 91 4.40 26.10 -9.86
CA CYS A 91 4.77 24.75 -9.45
C CYS A 91 4.90 24.67 -7.91
N PHE A 92 4.20 23.71 -7.29
CA PHE A 92 4.23 23.46 -5.84
C PHE A 92 5.60 23.15 -5.26
N CYS A 93 6.61 22.80 -6.08
CA CYS A 93 7.89 22.34 -5.55
C CYS A 93 8.74 23.42 -4.87
N GLU A 94 8.37 24.72 -4.88
CA GLU A 94 9.06 25.90 -4.30
C GLU A 94 10.60 26.00 -4.50
N ASP A 95 11.24 24.96 -5.03
CA ASP A 95 12.64 24.80 -5.28
C ASP A 95 12.93 25.67 -6.50
N PRO A 96 13.58 26.81 -6.30
CA PRO A 96 13.75 27.80 -7.34
C PRO A 96 14.64 27.32 -8.48
N LEU A 97 15.34 26.19 -8.28
CA LEU A 97 16.21 25.58 -9.28
C LEU A 97 15.62 24.29 -9.88
N SER A 98 14.50 23.80 -9.36
CA SER A 98 13.81 22.64 -9.93
C SER A 98 13.14 23.04 -11.24
N GLY A 99 13.79 22.72 -12.36
CA GLY A 99 13.30 23.07 -13.70
C GLY A 99 13.70 24.46 -14.18
N SER A 100 14.77 25.06 -13.60
CA SER A 100 15.42 26.21 -14.22
C SER A 100 15.75 25.89 -15.69
N ASP A 101 15.53 26.86 -16.59
CA ASP A 101 15.98 26.80 -17.98
C ASP A 101 17.50 26.68 -18.10
N ASP A 102 18.23 27.11 -17.07
CA ASP A 102 19.68 27.20 -17.07
C ASP A 102 20.29 26.27 -16.00
N PRO A 103 20.84 25.12 -16.40
CA PRO A 103 21.54 24.21 -15.49
C PRO A 103 22.70 24.87 -14.73
N LEU A 104 23.22 26.00 -15.22
CA LEU A 104 24.25 26.78 -14.54
C LEU A 104 23.78 27.30 -13.18
N ASP A 105 22.48 27.44 -12.95
CA ASP A 105 21.94 27.83 -11.65
C ASP A 105 22.25 26.79 -10.56
N ALA A 106 22.04 25.51 -10.87
CA ALA A 106 22.34 24.42 -9.96
C ALA A 106 23.86 24.25 -9.75
N VAL A 107 24.65 24.42 -10.83
CA VAL A 107 26.12 24.42 -10.74
C VAL A 107 26.61 25.55 -9.84
N ALA A 108 26.08 26.77 -10.01
CA ALA A 108 26.42 27.93 -9.18
C ALA A 108 26.05 27.70 -7.70
N ALA A 109 24.89 27.08 -7.42
CA ALA A 109 24.49 26.74 -6.07
C ALA A 109 25.46 25.74 -5.41
N VAL A 110 25.87 24.69 -6.14
CA VAL A 110 26.89 23.72 -5.67
C VAL A 110 28.22 24.43 -5.40
N VAL A 111 28.66 25.34 -6.27
CA VAL A 111 29.89 26.12 -6.06
C VAL A 111 29.79 27.00 -4.80
N LEU A 112 28.64 27.63 -4.56
CA LEU A 112 28.41 28.51 -3.42
C LEU A 112 28.32 27.74 -2.08
N ALA A 113 27.72 26.54 -2.07
CA ALA A 113 27.68 25.67 -0.89
C ALA A 113 29.09 25.45 -0.31
N GLY A 114 30.03 25.13 -1.20
CA GLY A 114 31.40 24.76 -0.85
C GLY A 114 31.52 23.27 -0.48
N PRO A 115 32.70 22.82 -0.03
CA PRO A 115 32.93 21.40 0.25
C PRO A 115 32.12 20.95 1.47
N VAL A 116 31.54 19.74 1.36
CA VAL A 116 30.84 19.02 2.44
C VAL A 116 31.20 17.55 2.35
N GLU A 117 30.79 16.76 3.35
CA GLU A 117 31.13 15.33 3.43
C GLU A 117 30.34 14.46 2.43
N SER A 118 29.10 14.83 2.09
CA SER A 118 28.26 14.12 1.11
C SER A 118 27.87 15.03 -0.06
N PRO A 119 28.15 14.64 -1.32
CA PRO A 119 27.68 15.34 -2.51
C PRO A 119 26.16 15.54 -2.54
N ALA A 120 25.40 14.55 -2.05
CA ALA A 120 23.97 14.69 -1.91
C ALA A 120 23.65 15.84 -0.93
N GLN A 121 24.19 15.83 0.30
CA GLN A 121 23.95 16.92 1.26
C GLN A 121 24.23 18.32 0.68
N ARG A 122 25.31 18.45 -0.11
CA ARG A 122 25.68 19.69 -0.79
C ARG A 122 24.59 20.19 -1.72
N PHE A 123 24.03 19.28 -2.51
CA PHE A 123 23.02 19.60 -3.50
C PHE A 123 21.75 20.11 -2.83
N PHE A 124 21.35 19.53 -1.69
CA PHE A 124 20.11 19.85 -0.99
C PHE A 124 20.23 21.06 -0.03
N GLU A 125 21.36 21.77 0.01
CA GLU A 125 21.49 22.98 0.82
C GLU A 125 20.58 24.13 0.31
N ARG A 126 19.78 24.67 1.21
CA ARG A 126 18.79 25.73 0.90
C ARG A 126 19.42 27.09 0.59
N TRP A 127 20.35 27.54 1.43
CA TRP A 127 20.92 28.89 1.35
C TRP A 127 21.59 29.20 -0.01
N PRO A 128 22.46 28.34 -0.57
CA PRO A 128 23.12 28.61 -1.86
C PRO A 128 22.12 28.81 -3.00
N ARG A 129 21.01 28.06 -2.98
CA ARG A 129 19.96 28.10 -4.00
C ARG A 129 19.14 29.38 -3.93
N GLU A 130 18.75 29.79 -2.72
CA GLU A 130 18.08 31.07 -2.49
C GLU A 130 18.98 32.24 -2.94
N ALA A 131 20.29 32.14 -2.69
CA ALA A 131 21.25 33.14 -3.13
C ALA A 131 21.37 33.22 -4.66
N VAL A 132 21.44 32.09 -5.37
CA VAL A 132 21.44 32.05 -6.84
C VAL A 132 20.16 32.64 -7.41
N ARG A 133 18.99 32.24 -6.88
CA ARG A 133 17.69 32.77 -7.30
C ARG A 133 17.64 34.28 -7.15
N ALA A 134 17.99 34.80 -5.98
CA ALA A 134 17.96 36.23 -5.72
C ALA A 134 18.94 37.00 -6.62
N LEU A 135 20.10 36.42 -6.92
CA LEU A 135 21.03 37.00 -7.90
C LEU A 135 20.39 37.10 -9.29
N ARG A 136 19.75 36.02 -9.77
CA ARG A 136 19.05 35.98 -11.06
C ARG A 136 17.88 36.96 -11.13
N GLU A 137 17.07 37.04 -10.07
CA GLU A 137 15.96 37.98 -9.98
C GLU A 137 16.42 39.45 -9.96
N GLN A 138 17.52 39.74 -9.25
CA GLN A 138 18.02 41.10 -9.09
C GLN A 138 18.86 41.59 -10.29
N HIS A 139 19.59 40.69 -10.94
CA HIS A 139 20.65 41.07 -11.88
C HIS A 139 20.49 40.46 -13.28
N GLY A 140 19.45 39.67 -13.56
CA GLY A 140 19.19 39.14 -14.89
C GLY A 140 19.96 37.85 -15.16
N ASP A 141 20.55 37.74 -16.34
CA ASP A 141 21.20 36.51 -16.78
C ASP A 141 22.63 36.33 -16.20
N TRP A 142 23.27 35.19 -16.48
CA TRP A 142 24.63 34.94 -15.99
C TRP A 142 25.69 35.83 -16.65
N ALA A 143 25.43 36.38 -17.84
CA ALA A 143 26.33 37.34 -18.47
C ALA A 143 26.29 38.69 -17.74
N ASP A 144 25.10 39.14 -17.34
CA ASP A 144 24.89 40.34 -16.52
C ASP A 144 25.54 40.18 -15.14
N ILE A 145 25.28 39.07 -14.45
CA ILE A 145 25.85 38.79 -13.12
C ILE A 145 27.38 38.77 -13.14
N ARG A 146 27.99 38.23 -14.21
CA ARG A 146 29.45 38.19 -14.38
C ARG A 146 30.06 39.59 -14.49
N SER A 147 29.35 40.52 -15.11
CA SER A 147 29.81 41.90 -15.31
C SER A 147 29.87 42.72 -14.02
N LEU A 148 29.26 42.22 -12.94
CA LEU A 148 29.24 42.89 -11.64
C LEU A 148 30.62 42.94 -11.00
N GLN A 149 30.92 44.06 -10.33
CA GLN A 149 32.11 44.17 -9.50
C GLN A 149 32.03 43.22 -8.30
N LYS A 150 33.21 42.76 -7.84
CA LYS A 150 33.33 41.79 -6.75
C LYS A 150 32.61 42.25 -5.47
N ASP A 151 32.67 43.55 -5.16
CA ASP A 151 32.01 44.12 -3.98
C ASP A 151 30.48 44.11 -4.13
N THR A 152 29.97 44.38 -5.33
CA THR A 152 28.53 44.30 -5.64
C THR A 152 28.01 42.88 -5.53
N LEU A 153 28.74 41.91 -6.10
CA LEU A 153 28.40 40.50 -6.00
C LEU A 153 28.48 39.99 -4.55
N SER A 154 29.50 40.42 -3.80
CA SER A 154 29.65 40.11 -2.37
C SER A 154 28.53 40.71 -1.53
N ALA A 155 28.10 41.93 -1.84
CA ALA A 155 26.99 42.59 -1.14
C ALA A 155 25.63 41.94 -1.47
N ALA A 156 25.39 41.56 -2.72
CA ALA A 156 24.19 40.85 -3.15
C ALA A 156 24.06 39.50 -2.44
N LEU A 157 25.15 38.72 -2.44
CA LEU A 157 25.22 37.45 -1.74
C LEU A 157 25.11 37.65 -0.21
N GLY A 158 25.77 38.67 0.35
CA GLY A 158 25.89 38.90 1.80
C GLY A 158 24.56 39.05 2.55
N LYS A 159 23.48 39.42 1.85
CA LYS A 159 22.11 39.50 2.40
C LYS A 159 21.52 38.16 2.84
N PHE A 160 22.09 37.04 2.38
CA PHE A 160 21.55 35.70 2.61
C PHE A 160 22.35 34.89 3.65
N GLY A 161 23.56 35.33 4.01
CA GLY A 161 24.40 34.62 4.99
C GLY A 161 23.84 34.72 6.42
N ARG A 162 23.58 33.59 7.08
CA ARG A 162 23.21 33.56 8.50
C ARG A 162 24.38 34.05 9.38
N GLY A 163 24.43 35.36 9.64
CA GLY A 163 25.16 35.96 10.76
C GLY A 163 26.69 36.08 10.66
N LYS A 164 27.34 35.55 9.61
CA LYS A 164 28.73 35.86 9.25
C LYS A 164 28.75 36.12 7.75
N GLY A 165 29.31 37.25 7.32
CA GLY A 165 29.41 37.62 5.91
C GLY A 165 29.94 36.45 5.07
N ILE A 166 29.42 36.32 3.85
CA ILE A 166 29.88 35.27 2.93
C ILE A 166 31.36 35.43 2.69
N SER A 167 32.10 34.32 2.75
CA SER A 167 33.54 34.36 2.56
C SER A 167 33.88 34.93 1.18
N SER A 168 34.87 35.82 1.12
CA SER A 168 35.43 36.34 -0.14
C SER A 168 35.87 35.22 -1.10
N GLU A 169 36.12 34.03 -0.54
CA GLU A 169 36.38 32.79 -1.24
C GLU A 169 35.16 32.28 -2.05
N ARG A 170 33.94 32.26 -1.50
CA ARG A 170 32.73 31.84 -2.23
C ARG A 170 32.45 32.74 -3.43
N VAL A 171 32.58 34.04 -3.25
CA VAL A 171 32.46 35.04 -4.34
C VAL A 171 33.51 34.78 -5.42
N SER A 172 34.76 34.52 -5.01
CA SER A 172 35.84 34.19 -5.95
C SER A 172 35.58 32.91 -6.73
N ARG A 173 35.00 31.87 -6.11
CA ARG A 173 34.66 30.61 -6.78
C ARG A 173 33.55 30.80 -7.81
N LEU A 174 32.51 31.58 -7.48
CA LEU A 174 31.45 31.91 -8.44
C LEU A 174 31.99 32.69 -9.65
N GLN A 175 32.88 33.67 -9.44
CA GLN A 175 33.53 34.40 -10.54
C GLN A 175 34.41 33.49 -11.42
N GLN A 176 35.08 32.51 -10.82
CA GLN A 176 35.87 31.50 -11.56
C GLN A 176 34.97 30.60 -12.41
N LEU A 177 33.84 30.12 -11.87
CA LEU A 177 32.83 29.37 -12.62
C LEU A 177 32.39 30.16 -13.87
N LEU A 178 31.96 31.41 -13.68
CA LEU A 178 31.47 32.26 -14.79
C LEU A 178 32.55 32.51 -15.85
N SER A 179 33.81 32.62 -15.43
CA SER A 179 34.95 32.78 -16.35
C SER A 179 35.29 31.49 -17.11
N ALA A 180 35.16 30.33 -16.46
CA ALA A 180 35.43 29.02 -17.08
C ALA A 180 34.37 28.68 -18.13
N VAL A 181 33.09 28.92 -17.80
CA VAL A 181 31.95 28.74 -18.71
C VAL A 181 32.09 29.57 -19.99
N GLU A 182 32.56 30.82 -19.88
CA GLU A 182 32.80 31.69 -21.04
C GLU A 182 33.95 31.17 -21.92
N LYS A 183 35.08 30.81 -21.31
CA LYS A 183 36.28 30.37 -22.05
C LYS A 183 36.10 29.04 -22.76
N ALA A 184 35.30 28.14 -22.20
CA ALA A 184 35.17 26.78 -22.71
C ALA A 184 34.30 26.66 -23.97
N HIS A 185 33.56 27.71 -24.39
CA HIS A 185 32.36 27.54 -25.25
C HIS A 185 31.55 26.30 -24.81
N TYR A 186 31.50 26.12 -23.49
CA TYR A 186 31.07 24.99 -22.66
C TYR A 186 31.84 23.65 -22.64
N THR A 187 32.54 23.18 -23.67
CA THR A 187 33.52 22.05 -23.65
C THR A 187 33.89 21.69 -25.09
N ASP A 188 35.08 22.05 -25.57
CA ASP A 188 35.57 21.66 -26.92
C ASP A 188 34.57 21.86 -28.08
N GLY A 189 33.79 22.95 -28.06
CA GLY A 189 32.78 23.26 -29.09
C GLY A 189 31.39 22.65 -28.87
N VAL A 190 31.18 21.94 -27.77
CA VAL A 190 29.89 21.37 -27.35
C VAL A 190 29.25 22.31 -26.34
N THR A 191 28.14 22.94 -26.72
CA THR A 191 27.36 23.78 -25.81
C THR A 191 26.40 22.93 -24.96
N LEU A 192 25.88 23.46 -23.83
CA LEU A 192 24.79 22.81 -23.06
C LEU A 192 23.54 22.47 -23.91
N LYS A 193 23.42 23.00 -25.13
CA LYS A 193 22.37 22.67 -26.09
C LYS A 193 22.62 21.35 -26.85
N GLU A 194 23.86 20.88 -26.93
CA GLU A 194 24.25 19.63 -27.63
C GLU A 194 24.46 18.45 -26.66
N PHE A 195 23.97 18.59 -25.43
CA PHE A 195 24.25 17.72 -24.29
C PHE A 195 23.87 16.24 -24.48
N SER A 196 22.95 15.95 -25.39
CA SER A 196 22.50 14.59 -25.69
C SER A 196 23.50 13.77 -26.51
N ARG A 197 24.51 14.39 -27.13
CA ARG A 197 25.42 13.73 -28.09
C ARG A 197 26.81 13.41 -27.53
N VAL A 198 27.12 13.87 -26.32
CA VAL A 198 28.44 13.75 -25.70
C VAL A 198 28.41 12.79 -24.53
N GLN A 199 29.49 12.01 -24.39
CA GLN A 199 29.63 11.05 -23.30
C GLN A 199 29.64 11.78 -21.95
N TYR A 200 28.91 11.23 -20.97
CA TYR A 200 28.79 11.80 -19.62
C TYR A 200 30.13 12.07 -18.94
N ARG A 201 31.16 11.24 -19.22
CA ARG A 201 32.50 11.42 -18.67
C ARG A 201 33.13 12.77 -19.01
N THR A 202 32.92 13.25 -20.24
CA THR A 202 33.42 14.55 -20.71
C THR A 202 32.90 15.70 -19.84
N TYR A 203 31.62 15.63 -19.44
CA TYR A 203 31.02 16.62 -18.55
C TYR A 203 31.56 16.55 -17.13
N VAL A 204 31.80 15.34 -16.63
CA VAL A 204 32.39 15.15 -15.30
C VAL A 204 33.80 15.73 -15.24
N ASP A 205 34.63 15.43 -16.24
CA ASP A 205 36.00 15.96 -16.29
C ASP A 205 35.96 17.49 -16.31
N PHE A 206 35.10 18.12 -17.12
CA PHE A 206 34.88 19.57 -17.11
C PHE A 206 34.46 20.12 -15.74
N PHE A 207 33.44 19.53 -15.11
CA PHE A 207 32.96 20.01 -13.82
C PHE A 207 34.06 19.93 -12.75
N THR A 208 34.92 18.91 -12.79
CA THR A 208 36.03 18.77 -11.85
C THR A 208 37.18 19.76 -12.06
N GLU A 209 37.27 20.43 -13.21
CA GLU A 209 38.20 21.55 -13.40
C GLU A 209 37.78 22.79 -12.58
N ILE A 210 36.50 22.89 -12.22
CA ILE A 210 35.97 24.00 -11.42
C ILE A 210 36.35 23.79 -9.96
N ARG A 211 37.12 24.74 -9.41
CA ARG A 211 37.63 24.65 -8.04
C ARG A 211 36.51 24.41 -7.02
N GLY A 212 36.62 23.28 -6.34
CA GLY A 212 35.71 22.89 -5.27
C GLY A 212 34.54 22.02 -5.73
N ILE A 213 34.49 21.58 -6.99
CA ILE A 213 33.62 20.50 -7.44
C ILE A 213 34.44 19.21 -7.51
N GLN A 214 33.98 18.16 -6.85
CA GLN A 214 34.55 16.82 -6.90
C GLN A 214 33.79 15.94 -7.91
N GLU A 215 34.35 14.78 -8.25
CA GLU A 215 33.72 13.85 -9.19
C GLU A 215 32.30 13.44 -8.75
N GLY A 216 32.08 13.20 -7.46
CA GLY A 216 30.75 12.90 -6.92
C GLY A 216 29.74 14.03 -7.13
N ASP A 217 30.16 15.29 -6.93
CA ASP A 217 29.33 16.47 -7.18
C ASP A 217 28.93 16.57 -8.66
N ALA A 218 29.86 16.26 -9.57
CA ALA A 218 29.63 16.31 -11.00
C ALA A 218 28.60 15.27 -11.46
N TRP A 219 28.64 14.04 -10.93
CA TRP A 219 27.63 13.02 -11.20
C TRP A 219 26.25 13.43 -10.67
N TRP A 220 26.20 14.01 -9.47
CA TRP A 220 24.98 14.58 -8.91
C TRP A 220 24.39 15.68 -9.80
N LEU A 221 25.22 16.64 -10.24
CA LEU A 221 24.81 17.69 -11.18
C LEU A 221 24.24 17.10 -12.46
N LEU A 222 24.86 16.07 -13.03
CA LEU A 222 24.33 15.38 -14.22
C LEU A 222 22.94 14.79 -13.98
N GLN A 223 22.71 14.15 -12.84
CA GLN A 223 21.41 13.54 -12.53
C GLN A 223 20.32 14.58 -12.25
N THR A 224 20.65 15.68 -11.58
CA THR A 224 19.65 16.59 -11.03
C THR A 224 19.50 17.89 -11.82
N ALA A 225 20.61 18.51 -12.25
CA ALA A 225 20.60 19.75 -13.03
C ALA A 225 20.40 19.48 -14.52
N PHE A 226 20.92 18.35 -15.02
CA PHE A 226 20.85 17.97 -16.44
C PHE A 226 19.89 16.82 -16.75
N ASP A 227 19.17 16.33 -15.72
CA ASP A 227 18.18 15.25 -15.79
C ASP A 227 18.68 14.01 -16.55
N LYS A 228 19.94 13.62 -16.27
CA LYS A 228 20.54 12.43 -16.89
C LYS A 228 20.26 11.18 -16.07
N PRO A 229 19.99 10.04 -16.74
CA PRO A 229 19.82 8.74 -16.09
C PRO A 229 21.19 8.17 -15.69
N VAL A 230 21.91 8.90 -14.84
CA VAL A 230 23.16 8.45 -14.23
C VAL A 230 22.91 8.05 -12.78
N TRP A 231 23.83 7.27 -12.23
CA TRP A 231 23.79 6.83 -10.83
C TRP A 231 24.91 7.49 -10.03
N PRO A 232 24.68 8.66 -9.40
CA PRO A 232 25.64 9.18 -8.44
C PRO A 232 25.82 8.15 -7.33
N VAL A 233 27.04 7.94 -6.85
CA VAL A 233 27.29 7.09 -5.69
C VAL A 233 27.32 8.01 -4.47
N ASP A 234 26.53 7.69 -3.44
CA ASP A 234 26.50 8.43 -2.19
C ASP A 234 26.19 7.47 -1.04
N GLN A 235 27.10 7.39 -0.06
CA GLN A 235 27.06 6.38 0.99
C GLN A 235 25.71 6.34 1.73
N GLN A 236 25.13 7.50 2.08
CA GLN A 236 23.87 7.55 2.84
C GLN A 236 22.68 7.06 2.00
N VAL A 237 22.70 7.34 0.69
CA VAL A 237 21.65 6.90 -0.24
C VAL A 237 21.82 5.41 -0.53
N ASP A 238 23.06 4.94 -0.68
CA ASP A 238 23.39 3.55 -0.94
C ASP A 238 23.00 2.64 0.24
N GLU A 239 23.20 3.07 1.48
CA GLU A 239 22.72 2.34 2.67
C GLU A 239 21.18 2.18 2.69
N LEU A 240 20.45 3.18 2.18
CA LEU A 240 18.98 3.11 2.05
C LEU A 240 18.56 2.16 0.92
N LEU A 241 19.23 2.23 -0.22
CA LEU A 241 19.03 1.32 -1.35
C LEU A 241 19.34 -0.12 -0.97
N CYS A 242 20.37 -0.32 -0.15
CA CYS A 242 20.68 -1.60 0.46
C CYS A 242 19.50 -2.05 1.30
N SER A 243 19.04 -1.20 2.23
CA SER A 243 17.92 -1.49 3.12
C SER A 243 16.61 -1.82 2.39
N LEU A 244 16.42 -1.31 1.17
CA LEU A 244 15.32 -1.63 0.24
C LEU A 244 15.55 -2.92 -0.57
N GLY A 245 16.67 -3.63 -0.38
CA GLY A 245 17.04 -4.81 -1.16
C GLY A 245 17.36 -4.53 -2.63
N LEU A 246 17.52 -3.26 -3.04
CA LEU A 246 17.72 -2.88 -4.44
C LEU A 246 19.17 -3.05 -4.91
N ILE A 247 20.13 -2.99 -3.98
CA ILE A 247 21.54 -3.23 -4.24
C ILE A 247 22.10 -4.28 -3.28
N ASP A 248 23.03 -5.10 -3.77
CA ASP A 248 23.71 -6.10 -2.96
C ASP A 248 24.70 -5.42 -2.00
N PRO A 249 24.75 -5.81 -0.71
CA PRO A 249 25.73 -5.27 0.22
C PRO A 249 27.19 -5.37 -0.27
N ALA A 250 27.56 -6.41 -1.02
CA ALA A 250 28.89 -6.58 -1.60
C ALA A 250 29.22 -5.54 -2.67
N ASP A 251 28.20 -4.92 -3.29
CA ASP A 251 28.40 -3.85 -4.26
C ASP A 251 28.66 -2.49 -3.59
N ILE A 252 28.33 -2.32 -2.30
CA ILE A 252 28.60 -1.08 -1.55
C ILE A 252 30.09 -0.93 -1.26
N GLN A 253 30.77 -2.02 -0.90
CA GLN A 253 32.19 -2.00 -0.53
C GLN A 253 33.16 -1.95 -1.73
N ARG A 254 32.67 -2.04 -2.98
CA ARG A 254 33.52 -2.00 -4.18
C ARG A 254 33.83 -0.55 -4.59
N GLU A 255 35.09 -0.15 -4.63
CA GLU A 255 35.42 1.22 -5.08
C GLU A 255 35.58 1.32 -6.61
N VAL A 256 36.18 0.33 -7.26
CA VAL A 256 36.53 0.41 -8.69
C VAL A 256 35.38 -0.04 -9.59
N GLY A 257 34.92 0.84 -10.48
CA GLY A 257 33.92 0.53 -11.51
C GLY A 257 32.50 0.28 -10.98
N ARG A 258 32.27 0.50 -9.67
CA ARG A 258 30.99 0.30 -8.98
C ARG A 258 29.84 1.04 -9.65
N ARG A 259 30.02 2.34 -9.91
CA ARG A 259 29.01 3.18 -10.57
C ARG A 259 28.47 2.54 -11.85
N ARG A 260 29.37 2.15 -12.76
CA ARG A 260 28.99 1.55 -14.04
C ARG A 260 28.21 0.25 -13.86
N LYS A 261 28.61 -0.60 -12.90
CA LYS A 261 27.89 -1.83 -12.59
C LYS A 261 26.50 -1.58 -12.01
N LEU A 262 26.36 -0.58 -11.14
CA LEU A 262 25.06 -0.19 -10.59
C LEU A 262 24.18 0.38 -11.70
N GLU A 263 24.70 1.26 -12.55
CA GLU A 263 24.02 1.76 -13.75
C GLU A 263 23.54 0.59 -14.61
N ASP A 264 24.42 -0.32 -15.04
CA ASP A 264 24.05 -1.46 -15.88
C ASP A 264 22.96 -2.36 -15.25
N LYS A 265 22.93 -2.48 -13.91
CA LYS A 265 21.91 -3.26 -13.16
C LYS A 265 20.58 -2.53 -12.99
N LEU A 266 20.60 -1.21 -13.03
CA LEU A 266 19.52 -0.34 -12.57
C LEU A 266 19.08 0.65 -13.67
N ILE A 267 19.49 0.48 -14.93
CA ILE A 267 19.01 1.28 -16.06
C ILE A 267 17.56 0.85 -16.37
N ASP A 268 16.63 1.47 -15.65
CA ASP A 268 15.24 1.63 -16.07
C ASP A 268 14.83 3.11 -15.87
N ARG A 269 13.86 3.60 -16.65
CA ARG A 269 13.49 5.03 -16.72
C ARG A 269 12.94 5.59 -15.39
N GLN A 270 12.57 4.74 -14.44
CA GLN A 270 11.93 5.15 -13.18
C GLN A 270 12.93 5.44 -12.03
N ILE A 271 14.22 5.27 -12.31
CA ILE A 271 15.28 5.24 -11.30
C ILE A 271 15.71 6.61 -10.81
N ALA A 272 15.87 7.59 -11.71
CA ALA A 272 16.27 8.95 -11.32
C ALA A 272 15.23 9.60 -10.38
N PRO A 273 13.91 9.47 -10.61
CA PRO A 273 12.89 9.85 -9.64
C PRO A 273 13.03 9.21 -8.27
N LEU A 274 13.22 7.88 -8.23
CA LEU A 274 13.41 7.14 -6.98
C LEU A 274 14.67 7.62 -6.26
N TYR A 275 15.80 7.68 -6.95
CA TYR A 275 17.07 8.08 -6.37
C TYR A 275 17.02 9.50 -5.80
N ARG A 276 16.38 10.45 -6.50
CA ARG A 276 16.14 11.81 -5.98
C ARG A 276 15.28 11.78 -4.70
N ALA A 277 14.20 11.01 -4.69
CA ALA A 277 13.32 10.89 -3.52
C ALA A 277 14.05 10.27 -2.33
N LEU A 278 14.83 9.21 -2.56
CA LEU A 278 15.64 8.53 -1.54
C LEU A 278 16.72 9.44 -0.99
N ALA A 279 17.44 10.17 -1.83
CA ALA A 279 18.46 11.09 -1.36
C ALA A 279 17.89 12.25 -0.56
N THR A 280 16.77 12.81 -1.00
CA THR A 280 16.02 13.81 -0.22
C THR A 280 15.70 13.25 1.17
N HIS A 281 15.23 12.00 1.22
CA HIS A 281 14.89 11.34 2.46
C HIS A 281 16.12 11.09 3.34
N ALA A 282 17.19 10.52 2.80
CA ALA A 282 18.43 10.19 3.52
C ALA A 282 19.05 11.43 4.17
N ILE A 283 19.18 12.53 3.43
CA ILE A 283 19.75 13.79 3.93
C ILE A 283 18.87 14.38 5.05
N THR A 284 17.55 14.28 4.94
CA THR A 284 16.63 14.85 5.94
C THR A 284 16.44 13.99 7.17
N ALA A 285 16.64 12.67 7.06
CA ALA A 285 16.52 11.75 8.18
C ALA A 285 17.72 11.84 9.16
N GLY A 286 18.88 12.35 8.72
CA GLY A 286 20.02 12.63 9.59
C GLY A 286 20.82 11.41 10.08
N GLY A 287 20.72 10.26 9.40
CA GLY A 287 21.48 9.05 9.72
C GLY A 287 20.66 7.92 10.36
N ASP A 288 21.19 6.69 10.20
CA ASP A 288 20.59 5.35 10.39
C ASP A 288 19.15 5.16 9.83
N VAL A 289 18.97 5.74 8.64
CA VAL A 289 18.25 5.22 7.46
C VAL A 289 16.93 4.45 7.68
N CYS A 290 16.06 4.99 8.52
CA CYS A 290 14.70 4.53 8.85
C CYS A 290 14.59 3.45 9.94
N GLY A 291 14.33 3.91 11.17
CA GLY A 291 13.81 3.07 12.25
C GLY A 291 12.30 2.82 12.15
N GLU A 292 11.74 2.17 13.16
CA GLU A 292 10.33 1.71 13.23
C GLU A 292 9.27 2.82 13.12
N THR A 293 9.66 4.09 13.26
CA THR A 293 8.76 5.25 13.11
C THR A 293 8.78 5.87 11.71
N CYS A 294 9.55 5.29 10.80
CA CYS A 294 9.66 5.78 9.43
C CYS A 294 8.42 5.45 8.59
N GLU A 295 7.97 6.39 7.76
CA GLU A 295 6.79 6.25 6.89
C GLU A 295 6.99 5.22 5.77
N ILE A 296 8.23 5.02 5.33
CA ILE A 296 8.55 4.07 4.25
C ILE A 296 9.01 2.71 4.79
N ARG A 297 8.99 2.48 6.10
CA ARG A 297 9.57 1.27 6.72
C ARG A 297 9.02 -0.03 6.14
N LYS A 298 7.75 -0.06 5.74
CA LYS A 298 7.11 -1.25 5.15
C LYS A 298 7.75 -1.68 3.83
N PHE A 299 8.37 -0.74 3.10
CA PHE A 299 9.11 -1.03 1.88
C PHE A 299 10.55 -1.50 2.13
N LEU A 300 11.08 -1.40 3.36
CA LEU A 300 12.44 -1.81 3.66
C LEU A 300 12.49 -3.32 3.89
N LEU A 301 13.34 -4.02 3.14
CA LEU A 301 13.67 -5.42 3.40
C LEU A 301 14.23 -5.59 4.83
N THR A 302 15.05 -4.65 5.31
CA THR A 302 15.61 -4.73 6.67
C THR A 302 14.54 -4.65 7.76
N HIS A 303 13.43 -3.91 7.54
CA HIS A 303 12.31 -3.92 8.46
C HIS A 303 11.61 -5.28 8.49
N ARG A 304 11.39 -5.87 7.30
CA ARG A 304 10.87 -7.24 7.16
C ARG A 304 11.73 -8.26 7.91
N LEU A 305 13.03 -8.30 7.62
CA LEU A 305 13.95 -9.27 8.23
C LEU A 305 14.00 -9.13 9.75
N ARG A 306 13.96 -7.90 10.29
CA ARG A 306 13.87 -7.68 11.74
C ARG A 306 12.58 -8.23 12.34
N HIS A 307 11.47 -8.21 11.61
CA HIS A 307 10.20 -8.77 12.05
C HIS A 307 10.20 -10.30 12.00
N GLN A 308 10.82 -10.90 10.97
CA GLN A 308 10.99 -12.35 10.82
C GLN A 308 11.91 -12.97 11.88
N GLN A 309 12.87 -12.20 12.40
CA GLN A 309 13.78 -12.63 13.46
C GLN A 309 13.21 -12.55 14.88
N ARG A 310 12.00 -11.99 15.07
CA ARG A 310 11.39 -11.94 16.40
C ARG A 310 10.94 -13.33 16.79
N ASP A 311 11.18 -13.71 18.05
CA ASP A 311 10.64 -14.96 18.59
C ASP A 311 9.11 -14.92 18.52
N ARG A 312 8.51 -15.98 17.96
CA ARG A 312 7.06 -16.16 17.83
C ARG A 312 6.71 -17.54 18.37
N ASP A 313 6.30 -17.56 19.63
CA ASP A 313 5.96 -18.79 20.37
C ASP A 313 4.44 -19.07 20.38
N GLY A 314 3.68 -18.29 19.61
CA GLY A 314 2.24 -18.40 19.51
C GLY A 314 1.75 -19.60 18.70
N PRO A 315 0.48 -20.02 18.85
CA PRO A 315 -0.10 -21.06 18.03
C PRO A 315 -0.02 -20.70 16.54
N THR A 316 0.35 -21.68 15.73
CA THR A 316 0.63 -21.49 14.31
C THR A 316 -0.64 -21.44 13.48
N ALA A 317 -0.68 -20.52 12.51
CA ALA A 317 -1.83 -20.30 11.65
C ALA A 317 -1.45 -20.28 10.16
N VAL A 318 -2.35 -20.78 9.33
CA VAL A 318 -2.27 -20.77 7.87
C VAL A 318 -3.53 -20.15 7.28
N ASP A 319 -3.39 -19.26 6.29
CA ASP A 319 -4.50 -18.52 5.66
C ASP A 319 -4.62 -18.88 4.16
N LEU A 320 -5.64 -19.68 3.81
CA LEU A 320 -5.95 -20.06 2.44
C LEU A 320 -6.94 -19.06 1.83
N PHE A 321 -6.76 -18.69 0.56
CA PHE A 321 -7.57 -17.66 -0.09
C PHE A 321 -7.50 -16.32 0.67
N ALA A 322 -6.28 -15.97 1.10
CA ALA A 322 -6.02 -14.93 2.07
C ALA A 322 -6.43 -13.52 1.60
N GLY A 323 -6.60 -13.34 0.29
CA GLY A 323 -6.81 -12.05 -0.33
C GLY A 323 -5.74 -11.04 0.10
N ALA A 324 -6.19 -9.84 0.43
CA ALA A 324 -5.28 -8.81 0.91
C ALA A 324 -4.78 -9.06 2.36
N GLY A 325 -5.31 -10.05 3.10
CA GLY A 325 -4.86 -10.38 4.46
C GLY A 325 -5.72 -9.80 5.59
N GLY A 326 -7.01 -9.54 5.36
CA GLY A 326 -7.91 -9.00 6.38
C GLY A 326 -8.07 -9.89 7.60
N LEU A 327 -8.33 -11.18 7.39
CA LEU A 327 -8.45 -12.19 8.46
C LEU A 327 -7.13 -12.35 9.22
N SER A 328 -6.04 -12.59 8.49
CA SER A 328 -4.67 -12.61 9.02
C SER A 328 -4.30 -11.38 9.85
N SER A 329 -4.69 -10.18 9.42
CA SER A 329 -4.45 -8.93 10.16
C SER A 329 -5.22 -8.87 11.48
N GLY A 330 -6.35 -9.55 11.59
CA GLY A 330 -7.10 -9.70 12.83
C GLY A 330 -6.47 -10.71 13.77
N LEU A 331 -6.14 -11.89 13.26
CA LEU A 331 -5.50 -12.97 14.03
C LEU A 331 -4.19 -12.52 14.67
N ARG A 332 -3.38 -11.71 13.98
CA ARG A 332 -2.12 -11.17 14.52
C ARG A 332 -2.28 -10.15 15.64
N GLN A 333 -3.49 -9.68 15.89
CA GLN A 333 -3.80 -8.86 17.06
C GLN A 333 -4.12 -9.70 18.31
N THR A 334 -3.97 -11.02 18.20
CA THR A 334 -4.05 -12.04 19.25
C THR A 334 -2.73 -12.82 19.26
N GLU A 335 -2.63 -13.90 20.03
CA GLU A 335 -1.38 -14.67 20.17
C GLU A 335 -1.04 -15.55 18.95
N PHE A 336 -1.87 -15.57 17.90
CA PHE A 336 -1.61 -16.39 16.71
C PHE A 336 -0.41 -15.93 15.88
N ASP A 337 0.40 -16.91 15.48
CA ASP A 337 1.51 -16.77 14.56
C ASP A 337 1.11 -17.27 13.16
N VAL A 338 0.62 -16.37 12.31
CA VAL A 338 0.41 -16.69 10.89
C VAL A 338 1.77 -16.85 10.21
N ARG A 339 1.98 -18.03 9.60
CA ARG A 339 3.26 -18.43 9.00
C ARG A 339 3.21 -18.70 7.50
N TRP A 340 2.03 -18.97 6.95
CA TRP A 340 1.89 -19.26 5.53
C TRP A 340 0.55 -18.75 5.01
N ALA A 341 0.53 -18.22 3.80
CA ALA A 341 -0.69 -17.74 3.16
C ALA A 341 -0.64 -17.93 1.64
N ILE A 342 -1.80 -18.10 1.01
CA ILE A 342 -1.92 -18.18 -0.45
C ILE A 342 -3.11 -17.40 -0.99
N ASP A 343 -2.90 -16.73 -2.11
CA ASP A 343 -3.96 -16.21 -2.97
C ASP A 343 -3.53 -16.26 -4.45
N ILE A 344 -4.51 -16.27 -5.35
CA ILE A 344 -4.26 -16.27 -6.80
C ILE A 344 -4.04 -14.86 -7.34
N ASP A 345 -4.51 -13.83 -6.63
CA ASP A 345 -4.49 -12.45 -7.10
C ASP A 345 -3.17 -11.75 -6.77
N PRO A 346 -2.36 -11.37 -7.77
CA PRO A 346 -1.01 -10.84 -7.54
C PRO A 346 -1.02 -9.49 -6.80
N ASP A 347 -2.00 -8.62 -7.06
CA ASP A 347 -2.14 -7.36 -6.33
C ASP A 347 -2.45 -7.60 -4.84
N SER A 348 -3.31 -8.56 -4.54
CA SER A 348 -3.66 -8.96 -3.18
C SER A 348 -2.46 -9.59 -2.46
N VAL A 349 -1.70 -10.46 -3.14
CA VAL A 349 -0.46 -11.04 -2.59
C VAL A 349 0.61 -9.97 -2.35
N ALA A 350 0.79 -9.01 -3.26
CA ALA A 350 1.71 -7.89 -3.04
C ALA A 350 1.29 -7.04 -1.84
N THR A 351 0.00 -6.73 -1.69
CA THR A 351 -0.57 -6.05 -0.52
C THR A 351 -0.33 -6.86 0.76
N TYR A 352 -0.61 -8.17 0.72
CA TYR A 352 -0.43 -9.06 1.86
C TYR A 352 1.04 -9.01 2.28
N ARG A 353 1.95 -9.35 1.36
CA ARG A 353 3.39 -9.28 1.54
C ARG A 353 3.78 -7.97 2.21
N LEU A 354 3.46 -6.80 1.65
CA LEU A 354 3.84 -5.49 2.19
C LEU A 354 3.37 -5.26 3.64
N ASN A 355 2.14 -5.65 3.99
CA ASN A 355 1.56 -5.38 5.31
C ASN A 355 1.85 -6.43 6.36
N HIS A 356 2.43 -7.56 5.96
CA HIS A 356 2.70 -8.71 6.79
C HIS A 356 4.21 -9.04 6.78
N PRO A 357 5.08 -8.14 7.30
CA PRO A 357 6.54 -8.27 7.27
C PRO A 357 7.08 -9.47 8.04
N GLU A 358 6.35 -10.03 8.97
CA GLU A 358 6.76 -11.16 9.79
C GLU A 358 6.66 -12.52 9.09
N ILE A 359 6.02 -12.59 7.92
CA ILE A 359 6.04 -13.77 7.06
C ILE A 359 7.09 -13.57 5.95
N PRO A 360 7.98 -14.56 5.69
CA PRO A 360 8.80 -14.58 4.48
C PRO A 360 7.97 -14.38 3.21
N HIS A 361 8.50 -13.62 2.25
CA HIS A 361 7.81 -13.40 0.98
C HIS A 361 7.54 -14.70 0.23
N GLU A 362 8.43 -15.70 0.38
CA GLU A 362 8.27 -17.04 -0.21
C GLU A 362 7.12 -17.85 0.40
N ASP A 363 6.77 -17.60 1.67
CA ASP A 363 5.65 -18.25 2.37
C ASP A 363 4.31 -17.50 2.21
N VAL A 364 4.32 -16.39 1.47
CA VAL A 364 3.09 -15.75 0.95
C VAL A 364 3.02 -16.05 -0.53
N VAL A 365 2.36 -17.15 -0.88
CA VAL A 365 2.37 -17.74 -2.22
C VAL A 365 1.36 -17.04 -3.13
N CYS A 366 1.80 -16.71 -4.35
CA CYS A 366 0.93 -16.25 -5.42
C CYS A 366 0.71 -17.40 -6.40
N GLY A 367 -0.47 -18.02 -6.39
CA GLY A 367 -0.73 -19.18 -7.25
C GLY A 367 -2.14 -19.72 -7.14
N ASP A 368 -2.50 -20.60 -8.08
CA ASP A 368 -3.75 -21.35 -8.01
C ASP A 368 -3.57 -22.55 -7.06
N VAL A 369 -4.46 -22.66 -6.08
CA VAL A 369 -4.50 -23.78 -5.14
C VAL A 369 -4.67 -25.13 -5.84
N GLN A 370 -5.20 -25.16 -7.06
CA GLN A 370 -5.37 -26.39 -7.86
C GLN A 370 -4.07 -26.86 -8.54
N GLU A 371 -3.07 -25.98 -8.65
CA GLU A 371 -1.80 -26.27 -9.31
C GLU A 371 -0.67 -26.53 -8.30
N ILE A 372 -0.97 -26.46 -7.00
CA ILE A 372 0.00 -26.48 -5.92
C ILE A 372 -0.37 -27.58 -4.92
N ASP A 373 0.63 -28.37 -4.51
CA ASP A 373 0.50 -29.25 -3.36
C ASP A 373 0.57 -28.42 -2.06
N LEU A 374 -0.61 -27.94 -1.63
CA LEU A 374 -0.74 -27.09 -0.45
C LEU A 374 -0.21 -27.77 0.80
N ALA A 375 -0.62 -29.01 1.03
CA ALA A 375 -0.28 -29.74 2.24
C ALA A 375 1.22 -30.00 2.34
N GLN A 376 1.88 -30.35 1.23
CA GLN A 376 3.33 -30.50 1.21
C GLN A 376 4.03 -29.18 1.56
N GLN A 377 3.71 -28.09 0.87
CA GLN A 377 4.40 -26.81 1.10
C GLN A 377 4.18 -26.28 2.52
N ILE A 378 2.93 -26.33 3.01
CA ILE A 378 2.62 -25.93 4.37
C ILE A 378 3.35 -26.82 5.38
N ARG A 379 3.46 -28.13 5.14
CA ARG A 379 4.16 -29.04 6.04
C ARG A 379 5.66 -28.80 6.08
N GLU A 380 6.27 -28.41 4.96
CA GLU A 380 7.69 -28.06 4.88
C GLU A 380 8.01 -26.76 5.65
N THR A 381 7.13 -25.77 5.62
CA THR A 381 7.32 -24.48 6.32
C THR A 381 6.83 -24.50 7.77
N VAL A 382 5.60 -24.97 8.00
CA VAL A 382 4.85 -24.83 9.27
C VAL A 382 4.77 -26.15 10.04
N GLY A 383 4.95 -27.28 9.37
CA GLY A 383 4.70 -28.60 9.96
C GLY A 383 3.20 -28.90 10.03
N ARG A 384 2.66 -29.09 11.23
CA ARG A 384 1.20 -29.18 11.44
C ARG A 384 0.71 -27.88 12.06
N PRO A 385 -0.05 -27.06 11.32
CA PRO A 385 -0.56 -25.81 11.87
C PRO A 385 -1.56 -26.09 12.99
N ASP A 386 -1.60 -25.23 14.00
CA ASP A 386 -2.65 -25.27 15.03
C ASP A 386 -3.99 -24.85 14.43
N ILE A 387 -3.99 -23.84 13.55
CA ILE A 387 -5.20 -23.40 12.85
C ILE A 387 -5.02 -23.29 11.35
N LEU A 388 -6.08 -23.64 10.63
CA LEU A 388 -6.20 -23.36 9.20
C LEU A 388 -7.44 -22.49 8.99
N VAL A 389 -7.25 -21.32 8.42
CA VAL A 389 -8.32 -20.38 8.10
C VAL A 389 -8.43 -20.16 6.61
N GLY A 390 -9.60 -19.78 6.11
CA GLY A 390 -9.74 -19.38 4.72
C GLY A 390 -11.17 -19.20 4.24
N GLY A 391 -11.33 -18.58 3.07
CA GLY A 391 -12.63 -18.32 2.46
C GLY A 391 -12.70 -18.80 1.01
N PRO A 392 -12.87 -20.11 0.75
CA PRO A 392 -12.94 -20.64 -0.61
C PRO A 392 -14.10 -19.98 -1.37
N PRO A 393 -13.85 -19.40 -2.56
CA PRO A 393 -14.78 -18.45 -3.15
C PRO A 393 -15.98 -19.15 -3.83
N CYS A 394 -17.17 -18.94 -3.27
CA CYS A 394 -18.41 -19.69 -3.57
C CYS A 394 -19.33 -19.08 -4.68
N GLN A 395 -18.83 -18.18 -5.54
CA GLN A 395 -19.69 -17.36 -6.42
C GLN A 395 -20.49 -18.12 -7.50
N SER A 396 -20.07 -19.33 -7.88
CA SER A 396 -20.80 -20.24 -8.79
C SER A 396 -22.16 -20.69 -8.26
N LEU A 397 -22.30 -20.76 -6.94
CA LEU A 397 -23.42 -21.42 -6.27
C LEU A 397 -24.52 -20.44 -5.87
N SER A 398 -24.30 -19.13 -6.05
CA SER A 398 -25.34 -18.11 -5.88
C SER A 398 -26.46 -18.25 -6.93
N GLN A 399 -27.71 -17.93 -6.58
CA GLN A 399 -28.85 -18.01 -7.52
C GLN A 399 -28.60 -17.25 -8.84
N ALA A 400 -27.91 -16.11 -8.80
CA ALA A 400 -27.55 -15.33 -9.99
C ALA A 400 -26.44 -16.01 -10.83
N GLY A 401 -25.43 -16.59 -10.17
CA GLY A 401 -24.35 -17.35 -10.83
C GLY A 401 -24.85 -18.62 -11.50
N TYR A 402 -25.74 -19.37 -10.83
CA TYR A 402 -26.41 -20.56 -11.36
C TYR A 402 -27.28 -20.23 -12.58
N ARG A 403 -28.15 -19.21 -12.48
CA ARG A 403 -29.03 -18.77 -13.58
C ARG A 403 -28.24 -18.31 -14.80
N SER A 404 -27.14 -17.57 -14.61
CA SER A 404 -26.33 -17.06 -15.72
C SER A 404 -25.62 -18.14 -16.51
N ARG A 405 -25.25 -19.28 -15.88
CA ARG A 405 -24.54 -20.38 -16.55
C ARG A 405 -25.50 -21.38 -17.19
N ARG A 406 -26.61 -21.69 -16.51
CA ARG A 406 -27.68 -22.53 -17.06
C ARG A 406 -28.37 -21.88 -18.27
N ALA A 407 -28.34 -20.54 -18.39
CA ALA A 407 -28.93 -19.83 -19.52
C ALA A 407 -28.33 -20.19 -20.90
N GLY A 408 -27.20 -20.89 -20.95
CA GLY A 408 -26.56 -21.35 -22.20
C GLY A 408 -26.28 -22.85 -22.28
N ASP A 409 -26.57 -23.64 -21.24
CA ASP A 409 -26.27 -25.06 -21.17
C ASP A 409 -27.32 -25.81 -20.32
N GLU A 410 -28.15 -26.63 -20.98
CA GLU A 410 -29.21 -27.43 -20.33
C GLU A 410 -28.65 -28.66 -19.59
N ASP A 411 -27.40 -29.06 -19.88
CA ASP A 411 -26.69 -30.20 -19.27
C ASP A 411 -25.74 -29.79 -18.12
N TYR A 412 -25.75 -28.50 -17.72
CA TYR A 412 -24.90 -27.99 -16.63
C TYR A 412 -25.16 -28.72 -15.30
N SER A 413 -24.14 -29.44 -14.83
CA SER A 413 -24.09 -30.15 -13.55
C SER A 413 -23.26 -29.35 -12.55
N ILE A 414 -23.84 -29.06 -11.37
CA ILE A 414 -23.15 -28.43 -10.24
C ILE A 414 -21.96 -29.27 -9.76
N LEU A 415 -22.02 -30.59 -9.97
CA LEU A 415 -20.96 -31.53 -9.58
C LEU A 415 -19.72 -31.43 -10.49
N ASP A 416 -19.87 -30.86 -11.70
CA ASP A 416 -18.80 -30.71 -12.69
C ASP A 416 -18.27 -29.25 -12.79
N ASP A 417 -18.63 -28.36 -11.85
CA ASP A 417 -18.17 -26.96 -11.82
C ASP A 417 -16.78 -26.85 -11.17
N ASP A 418 -15.80 -26.26 -11.87
CA ASP A 418 -14.41 -26.06 -11.38
C ASP A 418 -14.30 -25.39 -9.99
N ARG A 419 -15.37 -24.77 -9.47
CA ARG A 419 -15.39 -24.09 -8.16
C ARG A 419 -15.91 -24.94 -7.01
N THR A 420 -16.58 -26.08 -7.22
CA THR A 420 -16.71 -27.11 -6.16
C THR A 420 -15.33 -27.68 -5.82
N THR A 421 -14.41 -27.74 -6.80
CA THR A 421 -13.01 -28.13 -6.60
C THR A 421 -12.28 -27.28 -5.54
N LEU A 422 -12.61 -26.00 -5.37
CA LEU A 422 -11.88 -25.10 -4.45
C LEU A 422 -12.14 -25.39 -2.97
N TYR A 423 -13.38 -25.73 -2.58
CA TYR A 423 -13.62 -26.16 -1.20
C TYR A 423 -13.03 -27.56 -0.98
N THR A 424 -13.03 -28.43 -2.00
CA THR A 424 -12.37 -29.74 -1.93
C THR A 424 -10.88 -29.58 -1.66
N GLN A 425 -10.18 -28.63 -2.30
CA GLN A 425 -8.77 -28.33 -1.99
C GLN A 425 -8.58 -27.90 -0.52
N TYR A 426 -9.50 -27.10 0.03
CA TYR A 426 -9.49 -26.73 1.44
C TYR A 426 -9.63 -27.97 2.34
N VAL A 427 -10.64 -28.82 2.09
CA VAL A 427 -10.90 -30.04 2.88
C VAL A 427 -9.74 -31.03 2.76
N GLN A 428 -9.19 -31.25 1.56
CA GLN A 428 -8.01 -32.11 1.35
C GLN A 428 -6.81 -31.61 2.16
N THR A 429 -6.59 -30.30 2.19
CA THR A 429 -5.53 -29.71 3.00
C THR A 429 -5.76 -29.94 4.51
N VAL A 430 -7.02 -29.84 4.97
CA VAL A 430 -7.40 -30.18 6.36
C VAL A 430 -7.18 -31.65 6.67
N GLU A 431 -7.56 -32.55 5.76
CA GLU A 431 -7.35 -34.00 5.90
C GLU A 431 -5.86 -34.34 6.06
N GLU A 432 -5.00 -33.69 5.30
CA GLU A 432 -3.57 -33.98 5.29
C GLU A 432 -2.79 -33.35 6.46
N LEU A 433 -3.18 -32.16 6.90
CA LEU A 433 -2.47 -31.40 7.93
C LEU A 433 -3.06 -31.61 9.33
N ARG A 434 -4.34 -31.96 9.43
CA ARG A 434 -5.11 -32.17 10.67
C ARG A 434 -4.91 -31.05 11.70
N PRO A 435 -5.18 -29.77 11.35
CA PRO A 435 -5.10 -28.66 12.30
C PRO A 435 -6.01 -28.88 13.52
N LYS A 436 -5.71 -28.25 14.65
CA LYS A 436 -6.55 -28.35 15.86
C LYS A 436 -7.91 -27.71 15.63
N VAL A 437 -7.92 -26.55 14.98
CA VAL A 437 -9.13 -25.80 14.66
C VAL A 437 -9.10 -25.34 13.20
N ILE A 438 -10.24 -25.41 12.53
CA ILE A 438 -10.45 -24.81 11.21
C ILE A 438 -11.46 -23.67 11.29
N VAL A 439 -11.27 -22.66 10.46
CA VAL A 439 -12.25 -21.58 10.28
C VAL A 439 -12.47 -21.36 8.80
N MET A 440 -13.73 -21.49 8.37
CA MET A 440 -14.14 -21.15 7.02
C MET A 440 -15.08 -19.94 7.05
N GLU A 441 -14.69 -18.84 6.40
CA GLU A 441 -15.56 -17.68 6.18
C GLU A 441 -16.16 -17.74 4.78
N ASN A 442 -17.46 -17.51 4.67
CA ASN A 442 -18.10 -17.45 3.36
C ASN A 442 -19.35 -16.55 3.32
N VAL A 443 -19.87 -16.34 2.11
CA VAL A 443 -21.13 -15.65 1.87
C VAL A 443 -22.33 -16.56 2.20
N GLU A 444 -23.47 -15.95 2.54
CA GLU A 444 -24.74 -16.65 2.80
C GLU A 444 -25.20 -17.55 1.64
N GLY A 445 -24.76 -17.27 0.42
CA GLY A 445 -25.03 -18.13 -0.73
C GLY A 445 -24.65 -19.60 -0.51
N MET A 446 -23.70 -19.90 0.38
CA MET A 446 -23.26 -21.25 0.71
C MET A 446 -24.29 -22.07 1.49
N ILE A 447 -25.15 -21.41 2.27
CA ILE A 447 -26.20 -22.07 3.09
C ILE A 447 -27.56 -22.10 2.39
N ASN A 448 -27.67 -21.44 1.23
CA ASN A 448 -28.87 -21.45 0.41
C ASN A 448 -28.92 -22.69 -0.48
N GLU A 449 -30.14 -23.16 -0.79
CA GLU A 449 -30.32 -24.24 -1.75
C GLU A 449 -29.85 -23.81 -3.14
N VAL A 450 -29.10 -24.69 -3.81
CA VAL A 450 -28.63 -24.43 -5.16
C VAL A 450 -29.79 -24.65 -6.15
N GLY A 451 -30.42 -23.58 -6.62
CA GLY A 451 -31.59 -23.65 -7.48
C GLY A 451 -32.81 -24.22 -6.75
N ASP A 452 -33.45 -25.24 -7.32
CA ASP A 452 -34.58 -25.97 -6.72
C ASP A 452 -34.20 -27.42 -6.35
N THR A 453 -32.90 -27.68 -6.12
CA THR A 453 -32.37 -29.04 -5.95
C THR A 453 -32.52 -29.60 -4.54
N GLY A 454 -32.80 -28.75 -3.53
CA GLY A 454 -32.79 -29.14 -2.12
C GLY A 454 -31.39 -29.35 -1.52
N VAL A 455 -30.33 -29.05 -2.28
CA VAL A 455 -28.93 -29.27 -1.87
C VAL A 455 -28.31 -27.96 -1.40
N ARG A 456 -27.63 -27.99 -0.25
CA ARG A 456 -26.84 -26.86 0.28
C ARG A 456 -25.36 -27.25 0.32
N VAL A 457 -24.50 -26.35 -0.13
CA VAL A 457 -23.05 -26.60 -0.20
C VAL A 457 -22.44 -26.72 1.19
N ILE A 458 -23.00 -25.99 2.16
CA ILE A 458 -22.59 -26.11 3.56
C ILE A 458 -22.72 -27.54 4.11
N ASP A 459 -23.76 -28.28 3.69
CA ASP A 459 -24.01 -29.64 4.18
C ASP A 459 -22.91 -30.59 3.72
N TRP A 460 -22.44 -30.44 2.47
CA TRP A 460 -21.30 -31.22 1.95
C TRP A 460 -20.00 -30.91 2.69
N VAL A 461 -19.74 -29.64 2.97
CA VAL A 461 -18.53 -29.25 3.71
C VAL A 461 -18.53 -29.82 5.12
N ILE A 462 -19.67 -29.78 5.81
CA ILE A 462 -19.82 -30.36 7.16
C ILE A 462 -19.61 -31.88 7.08
N GLU A 463 -20.32 -32.56 6.17
CA GLU A 463 -20.24 -34.01 6.00
C GLU A 463 -18.80 -34.45 5.69
N ASP A 464 -18.12 -33.81 4.73
CA ASP A 464 -16.75 -34.15 4.35
C ASP A 464 -15.77 -33.99 5.53
N LEU A 465 -15.92 -32.93 6.34
CA LEU A 465 -15.05 -32.66 7.50
C LEU A 465 -15.32 -33.60 8.69
N GLU A 466 -16.58 -33.98 8.90
CA GLU A 466 -16.99 -34.94 9.93
C GLU A 466 -16.53 -36.36 9.59
N LEU A 467 -16.67 -36.77 8.31
CA LEU A 467 -16.28 -38.08 7.77
C LEU A 467 -14.77 -38.30 7.69
N LEU A 468 -13.95 -37.28 7.95
CA LEU A 468 -12.51 -37.45 8.08
C LEU A 468 -12.12 -38.38 9.24
N ASP A 469 -13.06 -38.81 10.08
CA ASP A 469 -12.86 -39.88 11.06
C ASP A 469 -12.69 -41.28 10.46
N GLU A 470 -13.16 -41.51 9.23
CA GLU A 470 -12.93 -42.75 8.50
C GLU A 470 -11.45 -42.95 8.13
N THR A 471 -10.72 -41.85 7.90
CA THR A 471 -9.30 -41.84 7.53
C THR A 471 -8.38 -41.33 8.66
N GLY A 472 -8.94 -40.86 9.78
CA GLY A 472 -8.17 -40.26 10.88
C GLY A 472 -9.02 -39.67 12.02
N LEU A 473 -8.68 -38.45 12.47
CA LEU A 473 -9.47 -37.69 13.47
C LEU A 473 -10.39 -36.71 12.76
N GLY A 474 -11.70 -36.96 12.79
CA GLY A 474 -12.70 -36.03 12.25
C GLY A 474 -12.80 -34.72 13.04
N TYR A 475 -13.70 -33.85 12.60
CA TYR A 475 -14.00 -32.57 13.26
C TYR A 475 -15.42 -32.55 13.80
N ASP A 476 -15.60 -31.89 14.93
CA ASP A 476 -16.88 -31.35 15.38
C ASP A 476 -17.08 -30.01 14.66
N VAL A 477 -18.15 -29.87 13.87
CA VAL A 477 -18.30 -28.76 12.94
C VAL A 477 -19.66 -28.10 13.15
N GLU A 478 -19.66 -26.77 13.23
CA GLU A 478 -20.88 -25.97 13.34
C GLU A 478 -20.71 -24.66 12.57
N TYR A 479 -21.80 -24.04 12.13
CA TYR A 479 -21.76 -22.75 11.47
C TYR A 479 -22.78 -21.74 12.02
N ARG A 480 -22.48 -20.45 11.86
CA ARG A 480 -23.40 -19.35 12.17
C ARG A 480 -23.36 -18.26 11.12
N VAL A 481 -24.53 -17.70 10.81
CA VAL A 481 -24.63 -16.42 10.08
C VAL A 481 -24.35 -15.28 11.06
N GLN A 482 -23.25 -14.57 10.84
CA GLN A 482 -22.75 -13.49 11.68
C GLN A 482 -22.97 -12.13 11.02
N ASP A 483 -23.76 -11.25 11.65
CA ASP A 483 -23.76 -9.83 11.30
C ASP A 483 -22.51 -9.16 11.90
N MET A 484 -21.69 -8.55 11.04
CA MET A 484 -20.49 -7.84 11.45
C MET A 484 -20.79 -6.61 12.32
N THR A 485 -22.02 -6.07 12.33
CA THR A 485 -22.38 -4.98 13.25
C THR A 485 -22.35 -5.42 14.71
N GLU A 486 -22.68 -6.69 14.98
CA GLU A 486 -22.59 -7.30 16.30
C GLU A 486 -21.14 -7.42 16.77
N LEU A 487 -20.16 -7.45 15.86
CA LEU A 487 -18.74 -7.48 16.22
C LEU A 487 -18.13 -6.09 16.42
N GLY A 488 -18.95 -5.03 16.38
CA GLY A 488 -18.52 -3.64 16.50
C GLY A 488 -17.97 -3.05 15.20
N ILE A 489 -18.33 -3.60 14.04
CA ILE A 489 -17.90 -3.06 12.74
C ILE A 489 -19.03 -2.18 12.19
N PRO A 490 -18.76 -0.94 11.69
CA PRO A 490 -19.77 0.01 11.23
C PRO A 490 -20.33 -0.34 9.84
N GLN A 491 -20.68 -1.62 9.63
CA GLN A 491 -21.09 -2.18 8.35
C GLN A 491 -22.04 -3.36 8.57
N LYS A 492 -23.23 -3.30 7.96
CA LYS A 492 -24.16 -4.42 7.84
C LYS A 492 -23.63 -5.40 6.81
N ARG A 493 -23.01 -6.47 7.28
CA ARG A 493 -22.41 -7.52 6.46
C ARG A 493 -22.65 -8.83 7.15
N GLU A 494 -23.47 -9.68 6.56
CA GLU A 494 -23.71 -11.03 7.06
C GLU A 494 -22.76 -12.01 6.38
N ARG A 495 -22.14 -12.89 7.18
CA ARG A 495 -21.23 -13.93 6.70
C ARG A 495 -21.46 -15.23 7.45
N VAL A 496 -21.32 -16.33 6.72
CA VAL A 496 -21.31 -17.66 7.31
C VAL A 496 -19.91 -17.88 7.88
N LEU A 497 -19.84 -18.09 9.19
CA LEU A 497 -18.64 -18.54 9.89
C LEU A 497 -18.84 -20.00 10.24
N LEU A 498 -18.04 -20.88 9.66
CA LEU A 498 -17.99 -22.30 10.02
C LEU A 498 -16.74 -22.55 10.84
N PHE A 499 -16.92 -23.16 12.01
CA PHE A 499 -15.84 -23.58 12.89
C PHE A 499 -15.80 -25.10 12.89
N GLY A 500 -14.59 -25.64 12.90
CA GLY A 500 -14.38 -27.08 13.09
C GLY A 500 -13.32 -27.30 14.15
N VAL A 501 -13.64 -28.04 15.21
CA VAL A 501 -12.72 -28.41 16.28
C VAL A 501 -12.41 -29.90 16.16
N ARG A 502 -11.13 -30.27 16.15
CA ARG A 502 -10.76 -31.69 16.02
C ARG A 502 -11.33 -32.51 17.18
N LYS A 503 -11.98 -33.64 16.89
CA LYS A 503 -12.80 -34.39 17.87
C LYS A 503 -12.03 -34.82 19.14
N ASP A 504 -10.74 -35.14 19.02
CA ASP A 504 -9.89 -35.49 20.18
C ASP A 504 -9.76 -34.36 21.21
N LEU A 505 -9.84 -33.10 20.78
CA LEU A 505 -9.80 -31.95 21.68
C LEU A 505 -11.12 -31.76 22.40
N VAL A 506 -12.23 -31.98 21.71
CA VAL A 506 -13.58 -31.95 22.30
C VAL A 506 -13.73 -33.07 23.34
N GLU A 507 -13.24 -34.28 23.04
CA GLU A 507 -13.19 -35.41 23.98
C GLU A 507 -12.32 -35.14 25.21
N GLN A 508 -11.33 -34.24 25.09
CA GLN A 508 -10.50 -33.76 26.19
C GLN A 508 -11.12 -32.59 26.97
N ASN A 509 -12.39 -32.27 26.74
CA ASN A 509 -13.15 -31.16 27.33
C ASN A 509 -12.69 -29.76 26.89
N SER A 510 -12.18 -29.63 25.66
CA SER A 510 -12.08 -28.31 25.01
C SER A 510 -13.45 -27.88 24.49
N SER A 511 -13.65 -26.57 24.28
CA SER A 511 -14.89 -26.07 23.68
C SER A 511 -15.14 -26.69 22.30
N ASN A 512 -16.39 -27.07 22.03
CA ASN A 512 -16.83 -27.55 20.71
C ASN A 512 -17.11 -26.39 19.75
N ALA A 513 -17.39 -26.67 18.47
CA ALA A 513 -17.58 -25.65 17.45
C ALA A 513 -18.78 -24.73 17.75
N ALA A 514 -19.88 -25.27 18.28
CA ALA A 514 -21.07 -24.49 18.64
C ALA A 514 -20.78 -23.53 19.80
N GLU A 515 -20.10 -24.01 20.84
CA GLU A 515 -19.68 -23.21 22.00
C GLU A 515 -18.75 -22.06 21.57
N LEU A 516 -17.79 -22.33 20.70
CA LEU A 516 -16.89 -21.29 20.19
C LEU A 516 -17.62 -20.20 19.41
N LEU A 517 -18.63 -20.56 18.61
CA LEU A 517 -19.46 -19.59 17.92
C LEU A 517 -20.22 -18.74 18.93
N ASP A 518 -20.87 -19.35 19.93
CA ASP A 518 -21.61 -18.66 20.98
C ASP A 518 -20.75 -17.72 21.85
N GLU A 519 -19.46 -18.02 22.00
CA GLU A 519 -18.49 -17.19 22.72
C GLU A 519 -18.03 -15.95 21.95
N ILE A 520 -18.28 -15.85 20.64
CA ILE A 520 -17.90 -14.67 19.85
C ILE A 520 -18.60 -13.44 20.45
N PRO A 521 -17.84 -12.40 20.86
CA PRO A 521 -18.39 -11.28 21.58
C PRO A 521 -19.34 -10.45 20.70
N VAL A 522 -20.49 -10.11 21.27
CA VAL A 522 -21.49 -9.21 20.70
C VAL A 522 -21.38 -7.84 21.39
N GLU A 523 -21.28 -6.79 20.59
CA GLU A 523 -21.28 -5.40 21.02
C GLU A 523 -22.72 -4.89 21.16
N ASP A 524 -23.02 -4.23 22.27
CA ASP A 524 -24.38 -3.74 22.58
C ASP A 524 -24.81 -2.56 21.67
N GLU A 525 -23.85 -1.78 21.16
CA GLU A 525 -24.11 -0.61 20.33
C GLU A 525 -23.44 -0.72 18.96
N THR A 526 -24.23 -0.51 17.90
CA THR A 526 -23.71 -0.50 16.53
C THR A 526 -23.00 0.81 16.22
N TYR A 527 -21.81 0.75 15.62
CA TYR A 527 -21.11 1.93 15.16
C TYR A 527 -21.67 2.46 13.82
N SER A 528 -21.70 3.78 13.70
CA SER A 528 -22.15 4.51 12.51
C SER A 528 -21.02 4.83 11.53
N ILE A 529 -21.36 5.17 10.29
CA ILE A 529 -20.39 5.70 9.30
C ILE A 529 -19.66 6.93 9.86
N GLN A 530 -20.36 7.82 10.56
CA GLN A 530 -19.75 8.99 11.20
C GLN A 530 -18.65 8.60 12.18
N GLN A 531 -18.87 7.57 12.99
CA GLN A 531 -17.85 7.05 13.90
C GLN A 531 -16.73 6.36 13.11
N GLY A 532 -17.04 5.53 12.11
CA GLY A 532 -16.06 4.81 11.30
C GLY A 532 -15.08 5.69 10.55
N LEU A 533 -15.57 6.78 9.95
CA LEU A 533 -14.80 7.70 9.11
C LEU A 533 -14.23 8.90 9.88
N SER A 534 -14.46 8.96 11.20
CA SER A 534 -14.00 10.07 12.04
C SER A 534 -12.48 10.25 11.95
N GLY A 535 -12.07 11.50 11.72
CA GLY A 535 -10.66 11.88 11.63
C GLY A 535 -9.99 11.62 10.27
N LEU A 536 -10.72 11.22 9.23
CA LEU A 536 -10.21 11.23 7.85
C LEU A 536 -10.31 12.63 7.21
N PRO A 537 -9.42 12.98 6.26
CA PRO A 537 -9.60 14.16 5.43
C PRO A 537 -10.93 14.11 4.68
N ARG A 538 -11.60 15.25 4.54
CA ARG A 538 -12.76 15.34 3.65
C ARG A 538 -12.31 15.74 2.26
N LEU A 539 -12.88 15.08 1.26
CA LEU A 539 -12.53 15.21 -0.15
C LEU A 539 -13.76 15.59 -0.97
N ARG A 540 -13.55 16.41 -1.99
CA ARG A 540 -14.51 16.61 -3.08
C ARG A 540 -14.36 15.51 -4.14
N ARG A 541 -15.28 15.46 -5.09
CA ARG A 541 -15.16 14.63 -6.30
C ARG A 541 -13.81 14.89 -6.99
N GLY A 542 -13.12 13.81 -7.36
CA GLY A 542 -11.81 13.85 -8.02
C GLY A 542 -10.63 14.26 -7.15
N GLU A 543 -10.84 14.55 -5.86
CA GLU A 543 -9.74 14.89 -4.94
C GLU A 543 -9.14 13.65 -4.27
N GLY A 544 -7.98 13.84 -3.64
CA GLY A 544 -7.28 12.79 -2.91
C GLY A 544 -6.13 12.18 -3.72
N GLY A 545 -5.72 10.97 -3.37
CA GLY A 545 -4.58 10.31 -4.02
C GLY A 545 -4.18 8.98 -3.40
N LYS A 546 -3.17 8.34 -4.00
CA LYS A 546 -2.48 7.15 -3.47
C LYS A 546 -1.91 7.40 -2.08
N VAL A 547 -1.26 8.56 -1.91
CA VAL A 547 -0.65 9.01 -0.66
C VAL A 547 -0.95 10.48 -0.45
N LEU A 548 -1.44 10.83 0.73
CA LEU A 548 -1.72 12.20 1.13
C LEU A 548 -0.90 12.56 2.37
N SER A 549 -0.31 13.76 2.36
CA SER A 549 0.36 14.33 3.53
C SER A 549 -0.63 14.85 4.60
N LYS A 550 -1.90 15.03 4.20
CA LYS A 550 -2.97 15.61 5.03
C LYS A 550 -3.52 14.58 6.02
N VAL A 551 -3.48 14.93 7.30
CA VAL A 551 -4.25 14.22 8.34
C VAL A 551 -5.65 14.82 8.43
N GLY A 552 -6.65 14.01 8.73
CA GLY A 552 -7.93 14.57 9.15
C GLY A 552 -7.80 15.30 10.49
N ARG A 553 -8.64 16.31 10.65
CA ARG A 553 -8.72 17.18 11.83
C ARG A 553 -9.97 16.79 12.63
N GLY A 554 -9.93 16.98 13.94
CA GLY A 554 -11.07 16.73 14.85
C GLY A 554 -10.81 15.62 15.85
N SER A 555 -11.68 15.54 16.87
CA SER A 555 -11.67 14.43 17.83
C SER A 555 -12.10 13.16 17.11
N LYS A 556 -11.30 12.11 17.27
CA LYS A 556 -11.57 10.80 16.70
C LYS A 556 -12.58 10.07 17.56
N SER A 557 -13.44 9.28 16.94
CA SER A 557 -14.47 8.49 17.63
C SER A 557 -13.86 7.38 18.48
N ASP A 558 -14.64 6.85 19.41
CA ASP A 558 -14.23 5.71 20.25
C ASP A 558 -13.91 4.48 19.41
N TYR A 559 -14.71 4.17 18.37
CA TYR A 559 -14.40 3.11 17.41
C TYR A 559 -12.96 3.21 16.87
N VAL A 560 -12.57 4.40 16.38
CA VAL A 560 -11.25 4.61 15.78
C VAL A 560 -10.13 4.45 16.82
N ASN A 561 -10.37 4.85 18.06
CA ASN A 561 -9.38 4.75 19.14
C ASN A 561 -9.27 3.32 19.70
N THR A 562 -10.41 2.68 19.99
CA THR A 562 -10.51 1.31 20.52
C THR A 562 -9.85 0.30 19.59
N HIS A 563 -10.09 0.42 18.28
CA HIS A 563 -9.48 -0.46 17.28
C HIS A 563 -8.16 0.08 16.72
N ARG A 564 -7.63 1.18 17.26
CA ARG A 564 -6.34 1.80 16.88
C ARG A 564 -6.18 2.04 15.37
N LEU A 565 -7.27 2.33 14.67
CA LEU A 565 -7.30 2.42 13.20
C LEU A 565 -6.54 3.62 12.63
N ASN A 566 -6.04 4.49 13.49
CA ASN A 566 -5.40 5.75 13.14
C ASN A 566 -3.90 5.80 13.55
N SER A 567 -3.35 4.63 13.89
CA SER A 567 -2.03 4.48 14.49
C SER A 567 -0.99 4.10 13.43
N GLY A 568 0.30 4.22 13.77
CA GLY A 568 1.40 3.71 12.95
C GLY A 568 1.78 4.52 11.70
N THR A 569 0.96 5.45 11.24
CA THR A 569 1.28 6.34 10.11
C THR A 569 0.79 7.74 10.36
N SER A 570 1.52 8.70 9.78
CA SER A 570 1.11 10.09 9.76
C SER A 570 0.46 10.43 8.41
N LEU A 571 0.73 9.67 7.36
CA LEU A 571 0.17 9.81 6.02
C LEU A 571 -1.20 9.13 5.89
N CYS A 572 -1.96 9.51 4.87
CA CYS A 572 -3.22 8.87 4.51
C CYS A 572 -3.08 8.15 3.16
N PHE A 573 -3.19 6.83 3.16
CA PHE A 573 -3.00 5.99 1.97
C PHE A 573 -4.33 5.60 1.32
N ASN A 574 -4.34 5.45 -0.01
CA ASN A 574 -5.47 4.99 -0.83
C ASN A 574 -6.76 5.82 -0.66
N HIS A 575 -6.65 7.10 -0.36
CA HIS A 575 -7.78 8.00 -0.14
C HIS A 575 -8.00 8.88 -1.36
N LEU A 576 -8.56 8.30 -2.42
CA LEU A 576 -8.82 8.93 -3.71
C LEU A 576 -10.32 8.84 -4.04
N ALA A 577 -10.93 10.00 -4.30
CA ALA A 577 -12.31 10.11 -4.74
C ALA A 577 -12.41 10.01 -6.27
N ARG A 578 -13.47 9.36 -6.75
CA ARG A 578 -13.81 9.36 -8.19
C ARG A 578 -14.24 10.77 -8.62
N GLU A 579 -13.95 11.10 -9.87
CA GLU A 579 -14.31 12.40 -10.47
C GLU A 579 -15.81 12.53 -10.75
N HIS A 580 -16.48 11.43 -11.09
CA HIS A 580 -17.88 11.40 -11.53
C HIS A 580 -18.14 12.40 -12.68
N PRO A 581 -17.55 12.16 -13.87
CA PRO A 581 -17.60 13.12 -14.97
C PRO A 581 -18.98 13.22 -15.63
N MET A 582 -19.85 12.22 -15.43
CA MET A 582 -21.19 12.22 -16.01
C MET A 582 -22.07 13.23 -15.30
N GLU A 583 -22.70 14.12 -16.06
CA GLU A 583 -23.60 15.15 -15.53
C GLU A 583 -24.76 14.55 -14.74
N LYS A 584 -25.34 13.46 -15.24
CA LYS A 584 -26.42 12.74 -14.55
C LYS A 584 -26.04 12.33 -13.11
N ASP A 585 -24.81 11.87 -12.89
CA ASP A 585 -24.39 11.38 -11.57
C ASP A 585 -24.31 12.56 -10.59
N ARG A 586 -23.89 13.74 -11.06
CA ARG A 586 -23.82 14.96 -10.25
C ARG A 586 -25.21 15.47 -9.89
N ILE A 587 -26.14 15.51 -10.85
CA ILE A 587 -27.54 15.88 -10.60
C ILE A 587 -28.15 14.93 -9.56
N LEU A 588 -27.93 13.63 -9.72
CA LEU A 588 -28.46 12.65 -8.77
C LEU A 588 -27.88 12.83 -7.37
N PHE A 589 -26.58 13.08 -7.24
CA PHE A 589 -25.93 13.22 -5.93
C PHE A 589 -26.20 14.56 -5.25
N ASP A 590 -26.40 15.63 -6.01
CA ASP A 590 -26.47 17.00 -5.48
C ASP A 590 -27.92 17.48 -5.32
N GLU A 591 -28.86 16.94 -6.11
CA GLU A 591 -30.23 17.46 -6.20
C GLU A 591 -31.31 16.40 -5.96
N ALA A 592 -31.12 15.16 -6.44
CA ALA A 592 -32.20 14.17 -6.46
C ALA A 592 -32.24 13.24 -5.23
N LEU A 593 -31.08 12.88 -4.68
CA LEU A 593 -30.98 11.92 -3.57
C LEU A 593 -30.96 12.63 -2.21
N GLU A 594 -31.79 12.17 -1.28
CA GLU A 594 -31.62 12.45 0.14
C GLU A 594 -30.90 11.30 0.86
N PRO A 595 -30.24 11.56 2.01
CA PRO A 595 -29.58 10.50 2.77
C PRO A 595 -30.54 9.33 3.05
N GLY A 596 -30.19 8.13 2.60
CA GLY A 596 -30.97 6.91 2.73
C GLY A 596 -31.75 6.50 1.48
N ASP A 597 -31.90 7.38 0.51
CA ASP A 597 -32.58 7.09 -0.75
C ASP A 597 -31.75 6.15 -1.62
N THR A 598 -32.44 5.42 -2.47
CA THR A 598 -31.91 4.62 -3.57
C THR A 598 -32.40 5.17 -4.91
N GLY A 599 -31.82 4.69 -6.02
CA GLY A 599 -32.35 4.99 -7.34
C GLY A 599 -33.82 4.59 -7.48
N TRP A 600 -34.28 3.52 -6.82
CA TRP A 600 -35.69 3.17 -6.79
C TRP A 600 -36.57 4.29 -6.22
N ASP A 601 -36.14 4.89 -5.12
CA ASP A 601 -36.86 5.98 -4.45
C ASP A 601 -36.87 7.24 -5.32
N VAL A 602 -35.78 7.54 -6.03
CA VAL A 602 -35.75 8.65 -6.99
C VAL A 602 -36.70 8.40 -8.17
N LYS A 603 -36.84 7.14 -8.63
CA LYS A 603 -37.68 6.82 -9.80
C LYS A 603 -39.17 6.91 -9.47
N TYR A 604 -39.54 6.41 -8.30
CA TYR A 604 -40.93 6.21 -7.91
C TYR A 604 -41.40 7.11 -6.75
N GLY A 605 -40.52 8.01 -6.29
CA GLY A 605 -40.77 9.02 -5.26
C GLY A 605 -41.56 10.24 -5.73
N SER A 606 -41.64 11.28 -4.88
CA SER A 606 -42.81 12.15 -4.78
C SER A 606 -43.21 12.96 -6.01
N ASP A 607 -42.30 13.24 -6.94
CA ASP A 607 -42.62 14.12 -8.09
C ASP A 607 -42.10 13.61 -9.45
N GLY A 608 -41.41 12.46 -9.48
CA GLY A 608 -40.89 11.83 -10.72
C GLY A 608 -39.91 12.68 -11.54
N GLU A 609 -39.51 13.85 -11.05
CA GLU A 609 -38.71 14.86 -11.75
C GLU A 609 -37.40 14.29 -12.31
N TYR A 610 -36.74 13.41 -11.55
CA TYR A 610 -35.45 12.83 -11.92
C TYR A 610 -35.54 11.40 -12.48
N ALA A 611 -36.75 10.88 -12.70
CA ALA A 611 -36.95 9.48 -13.09
C ALA A 611 -36.26 9.12 -14.43
N GLU A 612 -36.20 10.07 -15.37
CA GLU A 612 -35.56 9.87 -16.68
C GLU A 612 -34.04 9.64 -16.58
N TYR A 613 -33.37 10.18 -15.56
CA TYR A 613 -31.91 10.04 -15.39
C TYR A 613 -31.48 8.63 -14.98
N ILE A 614 -32.39 7.86 -14.39
CA ILE A 614 -32.11 6.57 -13.76
C ILE A 614 -32.95 5.42 -14.30
N GLU A 615 -33.93 5.70 -15.17
CA GLU A 615 -34.81 4.68 -15.73
C GLU A 615 -34.04 3.53 -16.39
N TYR A 616 -33.00 3.83 -17.16
CA TYR A 616 -32.16 2.81 -17.80
C TYR A 616 -31.43 1.94 -16.77
N ASP A 617 -31.02 2.52 -15.64
CA ASP A 617 -30.22 1.88 -14.61
C ASP A 617 -31.06 1.00 -13.67
N VAL A 618 -32.21 1.51 -13.25
CA VAL A 618 -33.10 0.92 -12.24
C VAL A 618 -34.10 -0.05 -12.88
N GLY A 619 -34.43 0.14 -14.15
CA GLY A 619 -35.47 -0.65 -14.84
C GLY A 619 -36.88 -0.19 -14.48
N THR A 620 -37.89 -0.95 -14.89
CA THR A 620 -39.30 -0.65 -14.62
C THR A 620 -39.83 -1.52 -13.47
N ALA A 621 -41.07 -1.28 -13.02
CA ALA A 621 -41.72 -2.12 -12.02
C ALA A 621 -41.96 -3.56 -12.53
N GLU A 622 -42.06 -3.73 -13.85
CA GLU A 622 -42.28 -5.03 -14.51
C GLU A 622 -40.94 -5.71 -14.86
N GLU A 623 -39.88 -4.93 -15.14
CA GLU A 623 -38.53 -5.40 -15.46
C GLU A 623 -37.49 -4.64 -14.63
N GLN A 624 -37.39 -4.97 -13.35
CA GLN A 624 -36.41 -4.38 -12.44
C GLN A 624 -34.98 -4.79 -12.85
N ARG A 625 -34.06 -3.80 -12.88
CA ARG A 625 -32.63 -4.01 -13.12
C ARG A 625 -31.87 -3.87 -11.80
N PHE A 626 -31.25 -2.71 -11.56
CA PHE A 626 -30.46 -2.45 -10.35
C PHE A 626 -31.19 -1.45 -9.46
N GLY A 627 -32.22 -1.92 -8.74
CA GLY A 627 -33.08 -1.08 -7.90
C GLY A 627 -32.33 -0.27 -6.84
N ASP A 628 -31.27 -0.85 -6.28
CA ASP A 628 -30.44 -0.27 -5.23
C ASP A 628 -29.24 0.54 -5.76
N LYS A 629 -29.08 0.65 -7.08
CA LYS A 629 -28.08 1.53 -7.70
C LYS A 629 -28.41 2.98 -7.33
N TYR A 630 -27.40 3.81 -7.12
CA TYR A 630 -27.55 5.19 -6.62
C TYR A 630 -28.11 5.23 -5.19
N ARG A 631 -27.34 4.75 -4.21
CA ARG A 631 -27.74 4.79 -2.79
C ARG A 631 -26.96 5.87 -2.06
N MET A 632 -27.66 6.83 -1.47
CA MET A 632 -27.06 7.82 -0.58
C MET A 632 -27.02 7.30 0.87
N LEU A 633 -25.84 7.33 1.46
CA LEU A 633 -25.58 6.79 2.80
C LEU A 633 -26.07 7.74 3.89
N ARG A 634 -26.51 7.20 5.04
CA ARG A 634 -26.83 7.98 6.23
C ARG A 634 -25.65 7.97 7.21
N TRP A 635 -25.08 9.13 7.52
CA TRP A 635 -23.96 9.26 8.47
C TRP A 635 -24.20 8.59 9.83
N SER A 636 -25.44 8.62 10.31
CA SER A 636 -25.87 8.06 11.61
C SER A 636 -26.17 6.56 11.58
N LYS A 637 -26.02 5.88 10.45
CA LYS A 637 -26.25 4.44 10.31
C LYS A 637 -24.96 3.70 9.94
N PRO A 638 -24.87 2.39 10.20
CA PRO A 638 -23.81 1.56 9.62
C PRO A 638 -23.89 1.56 8.09
N ALA A 639 -22.77 1.34 7.43
CA ALA A 639 -22.73 1.19 5.98
C ALA A 639 -23.43 -0.11 5.55
N PRO A 640 -24.01 -0.18 4.34
CA PRO A 640 -24.31 -1.47 3.73
C PRO A 640 -23.00 -2.25 3.46
N THR A 641 -23.10 -3.54 3.18
CA THR A 641 -21.93 -4.42 2.94
C THR A 641 -20.99 -3.78 1.93
N ILE A 642 -19.71 -3.62 2.25
CA ILE A 642 -18.67 -3.15 1.34
C ILE A 642 -18.36 -4.29 0.37
N VAL A 643 -18.75 -4.14 -0.90
CA VAL A 643 -18.60 -5.18 -1.93
C VAL A 643 -17.41 -4.92 -2.84
N ALA A 644 -16.79 -5.98 -3.36
CA ALA A 644 -15.71 -5.86 -4.35
C ALA A 644 -16.15 -5.13 -5.64
N HIS A 645 -17.45 -5.11 -5.92
CA HIS A 645 -18.03 -4.40 -7.08
C HIS A 645 -17.87 -2.88 -7.04
N LEU A 646 -17.52 -2.30 -5.88
CA LEU A 646 -17.09 -0.89 -5.75
C LEU A 646 -15.95 -0.52 -6.72
N ALA A 647 -15.22 -1.53 -7.23
CA ALA A 647 -14.27 -1.40 -8.32
C ALA A 647 -14.84 -0.72 -9.59
N LYS A 648 -16.16 -0.80 -9.85
CA LYS A 648 -16.78 -0.20 -11.04
C LYS A 648 -17.05 1.30 -10.93
N ASP A 649 -18.18 1.72 -10.36
CA ASP A 649 -18.60 3.13 -10.29
C ASP A 649 -18.75 3.67 -8.85
N ALA A 650 -18.98 2.79 -7.88
CA ALA A 650 -19.29 3.12 -6.48
C ALA A 650 -20.60 3.92 -6.28
N ASN A 651 -21.50 3.92 -7.27
CA ASN A 651 -22.76 4.67 -7.21
C ASN A 651 -23.74 4.08 -6.17
N GLY A 652 -23.55 2.83 -5.74
CA GLY A 652 -24.28 2.26 -4.59
C GLY A 652 -23.83 2.75 -3.21
N TYR A 653 -22.85 3.65 -3.13
CA TYR A 653 -22.24 4.10 -1.86
C TYR A 653 -21.93 5.60 -1.92
N VAL A 654 -22.94 6.40 -2.23
CA VAL A 654 -22.83 7.87 -2.28
C VAL A 654 -22.76 8.38 -0.85
N LEU A 655 -21.61 8.92 -0.46
CA LEU A 655 -21.38 9.59 0.80
C LEU A 655 -21.79 11.06 0.66
N PRO A 656 -22.82 11.53 1.39
CA PRO A 656 -23.22 12.93 1.37
C PRO A 656 -22.25 13.81 2.17
N ASP A 657 -22.22 15.12 1.88
CA ASP A 657 -21.46 16.08 2.68
C ASP A 657 -21.95 16.06 4.12
N PHE A 658 -20.99 16.03 5.03
CA PHE A 658 -21.25 15.95 6.46
C PHE A 658 -21.93 17.21 7.01
N TYR A 659 -21.53 18.41 6.56
CA TYR A 659 -22.11 19.64 7.08
C TYR A 659 -23.47 19.93 6.51
N GLU A 660 -23.75 19.47 5.30
CA GLU A 660 -25.09 19.53 4.73
C GLU A 660 -26.05 18.60 5.49
N HIS A 661 -25.68 17.33 5.68
CA HIS A 661 -26.64 16.29 6.06
C HIS A 661 -26.51 15.73 7.49
N ALA A 662 -25.42 16.01 8.21
CA ALA A 662 -25.23 15.51 9.58
C ALA A 662 -25.10 16.62 10.64
N TYR A 663 -24.71 17.83 10.25
CA TYR A 663 -24.51 18.95 11.18
C TYR A 663 -25.24 20.25 10.77
N SER A 664 -25.83 20.29 9.57
CA SER A 664 -26.60 21.41 8.99
C SER A 664 -25.92 22.79 9.16
N ASP A 665 -24.70 22.92 8.65
CA ASP A 665 -23.89 24.15 8.64
C ASP A 665 -23.69 24.62 7.19
N GLU A 666 -24.58 25.51 6.75
CA GLU A 666 -24.63 26.04 5.37
C GLU A 666 -23.36 26.80 4.95
N GLU A 667 -22.61 27.40 5.88
CA GLU A 667 -21.37 28.11 5.54
C GLU A 667 -20.25 27.13 5.17
N ARG A 668 -20.35 25.88 5.63
CA ARG A 668 -19.31 24.85 5.43
C ARG A 668 -19.74 23.70 4.52
N SER A 669 -21.04 23.60 4.21
CA SER A 669 -21.58 22.67 3.24
C SER A 669 -20.99 22.94 1.86
N ASP A 670 -20.89 21.87 1.08
CA ASP A 670 -20.26 21.92 -0.23
C ASP A 670 -20.74 20.72 -1.07
N PRO A 671 -21.70 20.92 -1.98
CA PRO A 671 -22.28 19.83 -2.78
C PRO A 671 -21.24 19.03 -3.56
N SER A 672 -20.09 19.63 -3.89
CA SER A 672 -18.99 18.91 -4.56
C SER A 672 -18.36 17.78 -3.73
N ARG A 673 -18.75 17.66 -2.44
CA ARG A 673 -18.39 16.55 -1.55
C ARG A 673 -19.43 15.44 -1.49
N ASN A 674 -20.57 15.55 -2.17
CA ASN A 674 -21.47 14.42 -2.41
C ASN A 674 -20.82 13.52 -3.47
N ARG A 675 -20.35 12.34 -3.05
CA ARG A 675 -19.55 11.46 -3.92
C ARG A 675 -19.59 10.02 -3.45
N GLY A 676 -19.26 9.08 -4.33
CA GLY A 676 -18.90 7.73 -3.91
C GLY A 676 -17.81 7.71 -2.82
N ILE A 677 -17.91 6.77 -1.87
CA ILE A 677 -16.84 6.53 -0.88
C ILE A 677 -15.50 6.23 -1.57
N THR A 678 -14.41 6.59 -0.91
CA THR A 678 -13.04 6.27 -1.33
C THR A 678 -12.61 4.88 -0.85
N PRO A 679 -11.52 4.30 -1.42
CA PRO A 679 -10.97 3.05 -0.93
C PRO A 679 -10.57 3.12 0.56
N ARG A 680 -9.92 4.19 1.03
CA ARG A 680 -9.62 4.37 2.47
C ARG A 680 -10.87 4.41 3.36
N GLU A 681 -11.94 5.06 2.91
CA GLU A 681 -13.20 5.08 3.68
C GLU A 681 -13.82 3.68 3.74
N ALA A 682 -13.85 2.94 2.61
CA ALA A 682 -14.26 1.54 2.57
C ALA A 682 -13.41 0.66 3.49
N ALA A 683 -12.08 0.86 3.50
CA ALA A 683 -11.15 0.13 4.36
C ALA A 683 -11.43 0.38 5.86
N ARG A 684 -11.71 1.64 6.26
CA ARG A 684 -12.10 1.99 7.65
C ARG A 684 -13.42 1.36 8.07
N LEU A 685 -14.39 1.30 7.16
CA LEU A 685 -15.68 0.63 7.40
C LEU A 685 -15.55 -0.90 7.45
N GLN A 686 -14.49 -1.45 6.85
CA GLN A 686 -14.03 -2.83 7.00
C GLN A 686 -13.02 -3.00 8.16
N SER A 687 -12.82 -1.99 9.02
CA SER A 687 -11.92 -2.03 10.18
C SER A 687 -10.41 -2.22 9.90
N PHE A 688 -9.94 -1.90 8.69
CA PHE A 688 -8.52 -1.81 8.41
C PHE A 688 -7.89 -0.56 9.05
N SER A 689 -6.66 -0.72 9.56
CA SER A 689 -5.84 0.41 10.03
C SER A 689 -5.43 1.35 8.89
N ASP A 690 -5.27 2.63 9.20
CA ASP A 690 -4.78 3.66 8.27
C ASP A 690 -3.38 3.35 7.73
N GLU A 691 -2.57 2.62 8.49
CA GLU A 691 -1.24 2.19 8.02
C GLU A 691 -1.30 1.05 7.02
N TYR A 692 -2.43 0.36 6.85
CA TYR A 692 -2.59 -0.74 5.92
C TYR A 692 -2.59 -0.21 4.47
N ILE A 693 -1.58 -0.57 3.69
CA ILE A 693 -1.37 -0.04 2.34
C ILE A 693 -1.90 -1.04 1.31
N PHE A 694 -2.81 -0.61 0.44
CA PHE A 694 -3.28 -1.44 -0.68
C PHE A 694 -2.48 -1.11 -1.95
N LEU A 695 -1.86 -2.12 -2.54
CA LEU A 695 -1.08 -2.05 -3.78
C LEU A 695 -1.94 -2.40 -5.01
N GLY A 696 -1.39 -2.15 -6.19
CA GLY A 696 -2.09 -2.34 -7.47
C GLY A 696 -2.89 -1.11 -7.93
N SER A 697 -3.84 -1.35 -8.82
CA SER A 697 -4.66 -0.29 -9.42
C SER A 697 -5.79 0.21 -8.49
N PHE A 698 -6.34 1.38 -8.79
CA PHE A 698 -7.47 1.97 -8.03
C PHE A 698 -8.68 1.02 -7.92
N THR A 699 -9.00 0.29 -9.00
CA THR A 699 -10.09 -0.70 -9.00
C THR A 699 -9.73 -1.94 -8.18
N SER A 700 -8.46 -2.34 -8.20
CA SER A 700 -7.94 -3.46 -7.40
C SER A 700 -8.07 -3.19 -5.90
N TRP A 701 -7.80 -1.97 -5.42
CA TRP A 701 -7.95 -1.64 -4.01
C TRP A 701 -9.38 -1.91 -3.50
N PHE A 702 -10.41 -1.51 -4.24
CA PHE A 702 -11.79 -1.79 -3.86
C PHE A 702 -12.11 -3.28 -3.85
N ARG A 703 -11.61 -4.04 -4.83
CA ARG A 703 -11.79 -5.49 -4.90
C ARG A 703 -11.17 -6.17 -3.68
N GLN A 704 -9.93 -5.82 -3.35
CA GLN A 704 -9.22 -6.30 -2.16
C GLN A 704 -10.00 -6.03 -0.87
N ILE A 705 -10.44 -4.78 -0.67
CA ILE A 705 -11.18 -4.36 0.53
C ILE A 705 -12.56 -5.03 0.64
N GLY A 706 -13.28 -5.18 -0.47
CA GLY A 706 -14.62 -5.77 -0.48
C GLY A 706 -14.63 -7.29 -0.28
N ASN A 707 -13.58 -7.97 -0.77
CA ASN A 707 -13.39 -9.42 -0.57
C ASN A 707 -12.90 -9.75 0.84
N ALA A 708 -12.16 -8.86 1.49
CA ALA A 708 -11.57 -9.14 2.79
C ALA A 708 -12.60 -9.39 3.91
N VAL A 709 -12.20 -10.25 4.84
CA VAL A 709 -12.77 -10.32 6.19
C VAL A 709 -12.29 -9.10 6.99
N PRO A 710 -13.18 -8.36 7.68
CA PRO A 710 -12.77 -7.23 8.52
C PRO A 710 -11.73 -7.66 9.59
N PRO A 711 -10.60 -6.94 9.77
CA PRO A 711 -9.60 -7.29 10.79
C PRO A 711 -10.15 -7.39 12.22
N VAL A 712 -11.15 -6.58 12.59
CA VAL A 712 -11.79 -6.71 13.91
C VAL A 712 -12.51 -8.06 14.05
N ALA A 713 -13.18 -8.55 13.00
CA ALA A 713 -13.80 -9.88 13.01
C ALA A 713 -12.73 -10.98 13.16
N GLY A 714 -11.63 -10.90 12.39
CA GLY A 714 -10.51 -11.83 12.52
C GLY A 714 -9.90 -11.84 13.92
N LYS A 715 -9.83 -10.67 14.59
CA LYS A 715 -9.39 -10.57 15.98
C LYS A 715 -10.37 -11.27 16.93
N ARG A 716 -11.69 -11.07 16.77
CA ARG A 716 -12.70 -11.73 17.62
C ARG A 716 -12.66 -13.25 17.46
N ILE A 717 -12.51 -13.74 16.22
CA ILE A 717 -12.31 -15.15 15.91
C ILE A 717 -11.06 -15.69 16.61
N GLY A 718 -9.93 -14.98 16.52
CA GLY A 718 -8.71 -15.38 17.22
C GLY A 718 -8.91 -15.49 18.74
N GLN A 719 -9.58 -14.51 19.35
CA GLN A 719 -9.80 -14.48 20.80
C GLN A 719 -10.58 -15.68 21.34
N VAL A 720 -11.56 -16.20 20.59
CA VAL A 720 -12.34 -17.37 21.03
C VAL A 720 -11.62 -18.70 20.75
N ILE A 721 -10.77 -18.76 19.72
CA ILE A 721 -10.05 -20.00 19.36
C ILE A 721 -8.80 -20.19 20.23
N GLU A 722 -8.15 -19.10 20.65
CA GLU A 722 -6.89 -19.11 21.40
C GLU A 722 -6.89 -20.08 22.60
N PRO A 723 -7.92 -20.16 23.46
CA PRO A 723 -7.95 -21.09 24.60
C PRO A 723 -7.93 -22.58 24.20
N VAL A 724 -8.52 -22.94 23.05
CA VAL A 724 -8.59 -24.35 22.58
C VAL A 724 -7.22 -24.81 22.08
N VAL A 725 -6.49 -23.93 21.39
CA VAL A 725 -5.18 -24.28 20.80
C VAL A 725 -4.03 -24.21 21.81
N THR A 726 -4.13 -23.36 22.83
CA THR A 726 -3.08 -23.16 23.85
C THR A 726 -3.13 -24.17 24.99
N ASN A 727 -4.32 -24.68 25.35
CA ASN A 727 -4.50 -25.66 26.43
C ASN A 727 -4.36 -27.12 25.98
N SER A 728 -4.14 -27.38 24.70
CA SER A 728 -3.97 -28.73 24.17
C SER A 728 -2.51 -29.19 24.26
N GLU A 729 -2.23 -30.10 25.20
CA GLU A 729 -0.96 -30.85 25.19
C GLU A 729 -0.82 -31.59 23.86
N GLN A 730 0.37 -31.53 23.23
CA GLN A 730 0.59 -32.29 22.01
C GLN A 730 0.42 -33.79 22.28
N PRO A 731 -0.29 -34.54 21.42
CA PRO A 731 -0.42 -35.97 21.59
C PRO A 731 0.96 -36.63 21.51
N THR A 732 1.36 -37.29 22.58
CA THR A 732 2.55 -38.16 22.58
C THR A 732 2.26 -39.33 21.65
N LEU A 733 2.79 -39.25 20.42
CA LEU A 733 2.89 -40.40 19.53
C LEU A 733 3.67 -41.49 20.28
N LYS A 734 2.97 -42.57 20.66
CA LYS A 734 3.61 -43.82 21.06
C LYS A 734 4.45 -44.28 19.88
N THR A 735 5.75 -44.02 19.96
CA THR A 735 6.73 -44.64 19.10
C THR A 735 6.68 -46.13 19.39
N ASP A 736 6.09 -46.88 18.47
CA ASP A 736 6.08 -48.33 18.52
C ASP A 736 7.52 -48.80 18.31
N THR A 737 8.23 -48.96 19.43
CA THR A 737 9.59 -49.47 19.47
C THR A 737 9.53 -50.99 19.39
N SER A 738 9.19 -51.50 18.21
CA SER A 738 9.50 -52.89 17.88
C SER A 738 11.00 -52.97 17.57
N PRO A 739 11.79 -53.79 18.30
CA PRO A 739 13.21 -53.93 18.05
C PRO A 739 13.44 -54.67 16.73
N ALA A 740 14.16 -54.02 15.81
CA ALA A 740 14.77 -54.70 14.68
C ALA A 740 15.91 -55.61 15.20
N ASN A 741 15.63 -56.89 15.36
CA ASN A 741 16.54 -58.02 15.11
C ASN A 741 15.91 -59.33 15.59
N GLU A 742 15.49 -60.16 14.66
CA GLU A 742 15.80 -61.60 14.67
C GLU A 742 15.52 -62.18 13.28
N ALA A 743 16.56 -62.72 12.67
CA ALA A 743 16.53 -63.39 11.37
C ALA A 743 16.13 -64.86 11.53
N VAL A 744 15.29 -65.39 10.63
CA VAL A 744 15.24 -66.82 10.21
C VAL A 744 14.57 -66.85 8.81
N SER A 745 15.36 -66.89 7.73
CA SER A 745 15.74 -68.03 6.87
C SER A 745 14.84 -68.25 5.65
N ASP A 746 15.48 -68.28 4.48
CA ASP A 746 14.90 -68.65 3.20
C ASP A 746 14.31 -70.07 3.22
N ASP A 747 13.02 -70.18 2.91
CA ASP A 747 12.37 -71.25 2.14
C ASP A 747 11.04 -70.72 1.55
#